data_AF-A0A261KUU8-F1
#
_entry.id   AF-A0A261KUU8-F1
#
_cell.length_a   1.000
_cell.length_b   1.000
_cell.length_c   1.000
_cell.angle_alpha   90.00
_cell.angle_beta   90.00
_cell.angle_gamma   90.00
#
_symmetry.space_group_name_H-M   'P 1'
#
loop_
_entity.id
_entity.type
_entity.pdbx_description
1 polymer ?
#
loop_
_entity_poly.entity_id
_entity_poly.type
_entity_poly.pdbx_seq_one_letter_code
_entity_poly.pdbx_strand_id
1 'polypeptide(L)'
;MSLAENLGRLFEVGFNIGILADIQHQKYQNYFGDLYLQDLQTLRLPTLVRKIADAEKISSQGSIENLERWSQYFIQKGFIAGLNFFREYIKSTNWKLHLRKPEILYYQCSFDGDNAFGSNPKDRQQATRRLLSQFLSADVLNSQLKNYVTKYHKKGEFLQADTLILLRYRREFRIICVDLSIFSIKSMEDLKPLDNIEELRRILMRDIKHIRSKSVFSNLRIDTGDTQDLGLEFSPDLKRYFTAFKRKDKETTKLIQAGAYAYSFYNFLQKETDILDSSKSLLFNAVGYSDRNISSLCLQPKNINILATCAEIYQNEPKEQEIKIARQEVLEKIKLNAKKSFQNGRKFIQELSVENLYGKEDKITPIIHQEKIDGFFNSVGIIRDYLAKEMDVTTKSTLRKAHAELIEKALESEKTYVFLTGNPGIGKTTAIANFLKSHINDGFLLFYVSPRTQVNVDLISKFKSKNGESLCSDKIFGLTTNSIIIKENNGKPTVSYRSNIRQDNFTKNTVNFIPIGRGLVTKPLPKTACTKSRFYRETEDNIKDIGEKSTGVLYSICQGIYTTINQNISNNIVATVSIQSLRKTPNGADTLKHLREIFKDAYNRNTGVMPEKMQEISQRIKHIFIMIDEVTGDDSGVNFLHGIKELLKDYNLTNPEFGFNTKVIVADASIVEKEVIQQHLSQTSPEPDKIYFRPVGEIHDSPLKVETFEFNQQPAIAINANSYPASSLDITYKIFLQCYEFNEAKFQDNNKELIKTVQTNILSDINSYLDNPESSQILVYIQDIRKLQELIDKISKYRKFEQYTDYLEIHANLSGEKKSKIEECKQDVKVVFMTSSASRGLSFPKAKIILVEIPKFQIERNLMEVIQVIYRSRGEYWENNTAKTLDDQPKQITFYLSDRAIYYPQEENTSSQEYAEEKKLSLAESLLNLWDILLILKLSIMTRITGAGSLGMKKFMMIPIGGKSVSAAGNTFSSQVTNM
;
A
#
# COMPACT_ATOMS: atom_id res chain seq x y z
N MET A 1 10.83 -34.85 23.40
CA MET A 1 10.31 -34.15 22.21
C MET A 1 8.80 -34.06 22.40
N SER A 2 8.19 -32.93 22.09
CA SER A 2 6.75 -32.74 22.24
C SER A 2 5.99 -33.14 20.96
N LEU A 3 4.72 -33.52 21.09
CA LEU A 3 3.83 -33.76 19.95
C LEU A 3 3.86 -32.62 18.90
N ALA A 4 3.95 -31.37 19.37
CA ALA A 4 4.04 -30.20 18.51
C ALA A 4 5.34 -30.15 17.68
N GLU A 5 6.48 -30.57 18.24
CA GLU A 5 7.74 -30.69 17.50
C GLU A 5 7.66 -31.80 16.45
N ASN A 6 7.06 -32.94 16.81
CA ASN A 6 6.90 -34.08 15.91
C ASN A 6 6.01 -33.75 14.70
N LEU A 7 4.84 -33.13 14.93
CA LEU A 7 3.98 -32.68 13.83
C LEU A 7 4.59 -31.51 13.04
N GLY A 8 5.43 -30.69 13.68
CA GLY A 8 6.23 -29.66 13.03
C GLY A 8 7.18 -30.21 11.96
N ARG A 9 7.84 -31.34 12.25
CA ARG A 9 8.70 -32.03 11.28
C ARG A 9 7.92 -32.58 10.09
N LEU A 10 6.70 -33.06 10.29
CA LEU A 10 5.84 -33.49 9.18
C LEU A 10 5.46 -32.32 8.27
N PHE A 11 5.19 -31.15 8.86
CA PHE A 11 4.96 -29.93 8.10
C PHE A 11 6.20 -29.52 7.29
N GLU A 12 7.39 -29.59 7.89
CA GLU A 12 8.68 -29.33 7.21
C GLU A 12 8.94 -30.29 6.05
N VAL A 13 8.76 -31.60 6.26
CA VAL A 13 8.88 -32.62 5.22
C VAL A 13 7.93 -32.31 4.06
N GLY A 14 6.65 -32.02 4.36
CA GLY A 14 5.68 -31.60 3.37
C GLY A 14 6.14 -30.37 2.58
N PHE A 15 6.60 -29.32 3.29
CA PHE A 15 7.08 -28.07 2.69
C PHE A 15 8.20 -28.29 1.69
N ASN A 16 9.22 -29.05 2.06
CA ASN A 16 10.35 -29.35 1.18
C ASN A 16 9.96 -30.23 -0.02
N ILE A 17 9.04 -31.18 0.15
CA ILE A 17 8.47 -31.95 -0.97
C ILE A 17 7.75 -31.01 -1.95
N GLY A 18 7.01 -30.02 -1.46
CA GLY A 18 6.34 -29.02 -2.28
C GLY A 18 7.31 -28.21 -3.14
N ILE A 19 8.43 -27.77 -2.57
CA ILE A 19 9.49 -27.06 -3.30
C ILE A 19 10.10 -27.97 -4.38
N LEU A 20 10.49 -29.20 -4.02
CA LEU A 20 11.06 -30.17 -4.97
C LEU A 20 10.10 -30.50 -6.12
N ALA A 21 8.80 -30.62 -5.83
CA ALA A 21 7.78 -30.84 -6.84
C ALA A 21 7.70 -29.67 -7.84
N ASP A 22 7.81 -28.41 -7.38
CA ASP A 22 7.91 -27.29 -8.31
C ASP A 22 9.19 -27.33 -9.13
N ILE A 23 10.32 -27.62 -8.49
CA ILE A 23 11.62 -27.71 -9.18
C ILE A 23 11.59 -28.73 -10.31
N GLN A 24 11.02 -29.90 -10.04
CA GLN A 24 10.86 -30.97 -11.02
C GLN A 24 9.87 -30.57 -12.13
N HIS A 25 8.70 -30.03 -11.76
CA HIS A 25 7.68 -29.61 -12.72
C HIS A 25 8.20 -28.51 -13.67
N GLN A 26 8.87 -27.50 -13.11
CA GLN A 26 9.43 -26.38 -13.87
C GLN A 26 10.76 -26.73 -14.54
N LYS A 27 11.37 -27.88 -14.24
CA LYS A 27 12.66 -28.31 -14.79
C LYS A 27 13.75 -27.24 -14.60
N TYR A 28 13.92 -26.73 -13.38
CA TYR A 28 15.02 -25.81 -13.09
C TYR A 28 16.36 -26.56 -13.11
N GLN A 29 17.42 -25.90 -13.59
CA GLN A 29 18.77 -26.42 -13.48
C GLN A 29 19.17 -26.48 -12.00
N ASN A 30 19.68 -27.63 -11.57
CA ASN A 30 20.06 -27.89 -10.19
C ASN A 30 21.26 -28.85 -10.13
N TYR A 31 21.90 -28.94 -8.96
CA TYR A 31 23.14 -29.72 -8.74
C TYR A 31 23.02 -30.79 -7.65
N PHE A 32 21.82 -31.04 -7.14
CA PHE A 32 21.61 -32.06 -6.10
C PHE A 32 21.33 -33.46 -6.66
N GLY A 33 21.09 -33.63 -7.96
CA GLY A 33 20.88 -34.95 -8.58
C GLY A 33 19.83 -35.79 -7.84
N ASP A 34 20.17 -37.04 -7.51
CA ASP A 34 19.27 -37.97 -6.79
C ASP A 34 19.36 -37.86 -5.25
N LEU A 35 20.00 -36.82 -4.72
CA LEU A 35 20.28 -36.65 -3.28
C LEU A 35 19.05 -36.90 -2.41
N TYR A 36 17.92 -36.31 -2.80
CA TYR A 36 16.65 -36.37 -2.04
C TYR A 36 15.74 -37.53 -2.47
N LEU A 37 15.91 -38.03 -3.70
CA LEU A 37 15.05 -39.09 -4.25
C LEU A 37 15.17 -40.38 -3.44
N GLN A 38 16.40 -40.74 -3.04
CA GLN A 38 16.66 -41.94 -2.23
C GLN A 38 15.96 -41.86 -0.87
N ASP A 39 15.97 -40.71 -0.22
CA ASP A 39 15.33 -40.54 1.09
C ASP A 39 13.81 -40.59 0.99
N LEU A 40 13.24 -39.90 -0.01
CA LEU A 40 11.80 -39.89 -0.25
C LEU A 40 11.23 -41.28 -0.57
N GLN A 41 12.01 -42.16 -1.21
CA GLN A 41 11.61 -43.55 -1.46
C GLN A 41 11.46 -44.38 -0.18
N THR A 42 12.21 -44.03 0.88
CA THR A 42 12.19 -44.74 2.16
C THR A 42 11.13 -44.22 3.14
N LEU A 43 10.67 -42.98 2.96
CA LEU A 43 9.68 -42.36 3.83
C LEU A 43 8.29 -42.96 3.62
N ARG A 44 7.71 -43.51 4.70
CA ARG A 44 6.35 -44.08 4.72
C ARG A 44 5.55 -43.48 5.85
N LEU A 45 4.47 -42.75 5.51
CA LEU A 45 3.61 -42.09 6.50
C LEU A 45 3.14 -43.02 7.63
N PRO A 46 2.66 -44.25 7.38
CA PRO A 46 2.26 -45.16 8.45
C PRO A 46 3.39 -45.46 9.45
N THR A 47 4.63 -45.56 8.97
CA THR A 47 5.81 -45.77 9.82
C THR A 47 6.09 -44.54 10.68
N LEU A 48 5.98 -43.33 10.10
CA LEU A 48 6.18 -42.08 10.85
C LEU A 48 5.11 -41.91 11.94
N VAL A 49 3.84 -42.13 11.61
CA VAL A 49 2.71 -42.02 12.56
C VAL A 49 2.88 -42.98 13.73
N ARG A 50 3.25 -44.25 13.48
CA ARG A 50 3.53 -45.22 14.55
C ARG A 50 4.63 -44.75 15.48
N LYS A 51 5.74 -44.25 14.93
CA LYS A 51 6.84 -43.74 15.76
C LYS A 51 6.46 -42.52 16.60
N ILE A 52 5.62 -41.64 16.08
CA ILE A 52 5.08 -40.51 16.86
C ILE A 52 4.16 -41.03 17.97
N ALA A 53 3.28 -41.99 17.66
CA ALA A 53 2.39 -42.60 18.66
C ALA A 53 3.17 -43.29 19.79
N ASP A 54 4.23 -44.02 19.45
CA ASP A 54 5.12 -44.68 20.42
C ASP A 54 5.84 -43.65 21.31
N ALA A 55 6.36 -42.58 20.72
CA ALA A 55 7.08 -41.52 21.45
C ALA A 55 6.16 -40.75 22.41
N GLU A 56 4.92 -40.49 22.01
CA GLU A 56 3.91 -39.76 22.80
C GLU A 56 3.02 -40.68 23.67
N LYS A 57 3.29 -42.00 23.67
CA LYS A 57 2.55 -43.03 24.42
C LYS A 57 1.04 -43.07 24.10
N ILE A 58 0.68 -42.90 22.84
CA ILE A 58 -0.71 -42.92 22.35
C ILE A 58 -1.10 -44.37 22.04
N SER A 59 -2.06 -44.92 22.79
CA SER A 59 -2.46 -46.33 22.68
C SER A 59 -3.90 -46.56 22.23
N SER A 60 -4.76 -45.55 22.27
CA SER A 60 -6.17 -45.71 21.87
C SER A 60 -6.34 -45.63 20.35
N GLN A 61 -7.15 -46.54 19.79
CA GLN A 61 -7.37 -46.63 18.35
C GLN A 61 -7.90 -45.31 17.75
N GLY A 62 -8.88 -44.68 18.41
CA GLY A 62 -9.44 -43.40 17.95
C GLY A 62 -8.45 -42.24 18.00
N SER A 63 -7.52 -42.21 18.97
CA SER A 63 -6.48 -41.18 19.02
C SER A 63 -5.40 -41.41 17.96
N ILE A 64 -5.09 -42.67 17.64
CA ILE A 64 -4.15 -43.01 16.54
C ILE A 64 -4.74 -42.61 15.19
N GLU A 65 -6.03 -42.88 14.95
CA GLU A 65 -6.72 -42.45 13.72
C GLU A 65 -6.76 -40.92 13.58
N ASN A 66 -7.02 -40.21 14.68
CA ASN A 66 -6.96 -38.75 14.69
C ASN A 66 -5.54 -38.24 14.45
N LEU A 67 -4.52 -38.86 15.06
CA LEU A 67 -3.11 -38.52 14.81
C LEU A 67 -2.74 -38.74 13.35
N GLU A 68 -3.20 -39.82 12.72
CA GLU A 68 -2.98 -40.09 11.30
C GLU A 68 -3.60 -39.00 10.43
N ARG A 69 -4.85 -38.62 10.68
CA ARG A 69 -5.53 -37.53 9.96
C ARG A 69 -4.79 -36.19 10.11
N TRP A 70 -4.36 -35.85 11.33
CA TRP A 70 -3.56 -34.64 11.57
C TRP A 70 -2.19 -34.69 10.89
N SER A 71 -1.56 -35.86 10.87
CA SER A 71 -0.29 -36.08 10.17
C SER A 71 -0.44 -35.88 8.66
N GLN A 72 -1.51 -36.43 8.06
CA GLN A 72 -1.85 -36.19 6.66
C GLN A 72 -2.10 -34.70 6.38
N TYR A 73 -2.88 -34.04 7.25
CA TYR A 73 -3.18 -32.61 7.13
C TYR A 73 -1.91 -31.75 7.11
N PHE A 74 -0.98 -31.94 8.05
CA PHE A 74 0.24 -31.13 8.09
C PHE A 74 1.18 -31.38 6.90
N ILE A 75 1.28 -32.62 6.43
CA ILE A 75 2.06 -32.92 5.22
C ILE A 75 1.43 -32.23 4.01
N GLN A 76 0.11 -32.34 3.82
CA GLN A 76 -0.60 -31.69 2.70
C GLN A 76 -0.50 -30.17 2.77
N LYS A 77 -0.72 -29.60 3.96
CA LYS A 77 -0.59 -28.16 4.22
C LYS A 77 0.84 -27.67 3.93
N GLY A 78 1.84 -28.40 4.42
CA GLY A 78 3.25 -28.16 4.13
C GLY A 78 3.53 -28.20 2.63
N PHE A 79 3.09 -29.26 1.94
CA PHE A 79 3.27 -29.43 0.50
C PHE A 79 2.72 -28.25 -0.31
N ILE A 80 1.47 -27.85 -0.05
CA ILE A 80 0.85 -26.72 -0.74
C ILE A 80 1.58 -25.42 -0.40
N ALA A 81 1.98 -25.23 0.87
CA ALA A 81 2.72 -24.06 1.31
C ALA A 81 4.08 -23.93 0.61
N GLY A 82 4.90 -24.99 0.58
CA GLY A 82 6.20 -24.99 -0.06
C GLY A 82 6.12 -24.82 -1.58
N LEU A 83 5.16 -25.51 -2.23
CA LEU A 83 4.87 -25.39 -3.65
C LEU A 83 4.52 -23.95 -4.05
N ASN A 84 3.60 -23.32 -3.32
CA ASN A 84 3.17 -21.96 -3.60
C ASN A 84 4.26 -20.95 -3.23
N PHE A 85 4.92 -21.12 -2.09
CA PHE A 85 6.01 -20.26 -1.63
C PHE A 85 7.10 -20.12 -2.71
N PHE A 86 7.63 -21.24 -3.21
CA PHE A 86 8.71 -21.18 -4.19
C PHE A 86 8.24 -20.62 -5.54
N ARG A 87 7.04 -21.00 -6.00
CA ARG A 87 6.44 -20.45 -7.23
C ARG A 87 6.26 -18.94 -7.17
N GLU A 88 5.67 -18.45 -6.10
CA GLU A 88 5.41 -17.02 -5.89
C GLU A 88 6.72 -16.26 -5.69
N TYR A 89 7.68 -16.85 -4.97
CA TYR A 89 9.01 -16.27 -4.81
C TYR A 89 9.69 -16.08 -6.17
N ILE A 90 9.77 -17.13 -7.00
CA ILE A 90 10.39 -17.03 -8.33
C ILE A 90 9.66 -16.02 -9.21
N LYS A 91 8.32 -15.96 -9.18
CA LYS A 91 7.53 -14.95 -9.90
C LYS A 91 7.82 -13.52 -9.42
N SER A 92 8.04 -13.32 -8.12
CA SER A 92 8.28 -11.98 -7.55
C SER A 92 9.68 -11.44 -7.84
N THR A 93 10.62 -12.27 -8.32
CA THR A 93 11.99 -11.82 -8.67
C THR A 93 12.06 -10.85 -9.85
N ASN A 94 10.99 -10.74 -10.66
CA ASN A 94 10.97 -10.04 -11.95
C ASN A 94 12.01 -10.54 -12.97
N TRP A 95 12.61 -11.71 -12.75
CA TRP A 95 13.50 -12.33 -13.73
C TRP A 95 12.74 -12.66 -15.02
N LYS A 96 13.41 -12.52 -16.17
CA LYS A 96 12.83 -12.85 -17.47
C LYS A 96 12.86 -14.37 -17.68
N LEU A 97 11.99 -15.08 -16.98
CA LEU A 97 11.93 -16.54 -16.92
C LEU A 97 11.68 -17.19 -18.29
N HIS A 98 11.02 -16.47 -19.21
CA HIS A 98 10.79 -16.91 -20.59
C HIS A 98 12.09 -16.94 -21.44
N LEU A 99 13.10 -16.14 -21.08
CA LEU A 99 14.39 -16.13 -21.78
C LEU A 99 15.36 -17.16 -21.20
N ARG A 100 15.34 -17.32 -19.88
CA ARG A 100 16.25 -18.21 -19.17
C ARG A 100 15.64 -18.60 -17.83
N LYS A 101 15.78 -19.86 -17.45
CA LYS A 101 15.40 -20.33 -16.12
C LYS A 101 16.50 -20.02 -15.11
N PRO A 102 16.14 -19.71 -13.85
CA PRO A 102 17.12 -19.60 -12.78
C PRO A 102 17.75 -20.96 -12.50
N GLU A 103 18.93 -20.89 -11.92
CA GLU A 103 19.74 -22.03 -11.58
C GLU A 103 19.84 -22.16 -10.06
N ILE A 104 19.65 -23.37 -9.55
CA ILE A 104 19.70 -23.69 -8.13
C ILE A 104 21.08 -24.27 -7.85
N LEU A 105 22.00 -23.42 -7.40
CA LEU A 105 23.39 -23.80 -7.11
C LEU A 105 23.50 -24.65 -5.83
N TYR A 106 22.60 -24.41 -4.88
CA TYR A 106 22.52 -25.13 -3.63
C TYR A 106 21.07 -25.23 -3.18
N TYR A 107 20.67 -26.41 -2.75
CA TYR A 107 19.44 -26.64 -2.03
C TYR A 107 19.73 -27.55 -0.85
N GLN A 108 19.31 -27.18 0.35
CA GLN A 108 19.42 -27.94 1.58
C GLN A 108 18.03 -28.12 2.19
N CYS A 109 17.70 -29.37 2.46
CA CYS A 109 16.61 -29.82 3.31
C CYS A 109 16.94 -31.22 3.88
N SER A 110 16.18 -31.70 4.86
CA SER A 110 16.35 -33.06 5.40
C SER A 110 15.08 -33.91 5.33
N PHE A 111 15.28 -35.17 4.94
CA PHE A 111 14.28 -36.24 4.92
C PHE A 111 14.76 -37.48 5.71
N ASP A 112 15.84 -37.33 6.47
CA ASP A 112 16.49 -38.40 7.22
C ASP A 112 16.59 -38.05 8.71
N GLY A 113 17.17 -38.96 9.51
CA GLY A 113 17.38 -38.75 10.94
C GLY A 113 16.11 -38.33 11.67
N ASP A 114 16.13 -37.14 12.26
CA ASP A 114 15.03 -36.56 13.04
C ASP A 114 13.74 -36.34 12.23
N ASN A 115 13.85 -35.96 10.96
CA ASN A 115 12.70 -35.77 10.05
C ASN A 115 12.12 -37.10 9.55
N ALA A 116 12.89 -38.19 9.69
CA ALA A 116 12.43 -39.55 9.49
C ALA A 116 12.08 -40.26 10.81
N PHE A 117 12.08 -39.55 11.95
CA PHE A 117 11.92 -40.12 13.30
C PHE A 117 12.85 -41.33 13.54
N GLY A 118 14.09 -41.24 13.07
CA GLY A 118 15.11 -42.30 13.16
C GLY A 118 14.83 -43.54 12.32
N SER A 119 13.90 -43.50 11.35
CA SER A 119 13.64 -44.63 10.43
C SER A 119 14.68 -44.75 9.31
N ASN A 120 15.39 -43.67 9.02
CA ASN A 120 16.50 -43.62 8.05
C ASN A 120 17.71 -42.90 8.69
N PRO A 121 18.47 -43.57 9.58
CA PRO A 121 19.65 -42.98 10.21
C PRO A 121 20.81 -42.91 9.21
N LYS A 122 21.39 -41.73 9.01
CA LYS A 122 22.61 -41.54 8.20
C LYS A 122 23.76 -41.02 9.05
N ASP A 123 24.98 -41.41 8.65
CA ASP A 123 26.18 -40.79 9.21
C ASP A 123 26.23 -39.30 8.85
N ARG A 124 26.48 -38.46 9.86
CA ARG A 124 26.43 -37.00 9.73
C ARG A 124 27.50 -36.47 8.78
N GLN A 125 28.70 -37.08 8.75
CA GLN A 125 29.76 -36.65 7.83
C GLN A 125 29.39 -37.02 6.39
N GLN A 126 28.86 -38.23 6.18
CA GLN A 126 28.42 -38.67 4.87
C GLN A 126 27.25 -37.82 4.33
N ALA A 127 26.26 -37.48 5.16
CA ALA A 127 25.16 -36.60 4.81
C ALA A 127 25.68 -35.20 4.41
N THR A 128 26.56 -34.62 5.23
CA THR A 128 27.17 -33.30 4.95
C THR A 128 28.02 -33.32 3.67
N ARG A 129 28.79 -34.40 3.43
CA ARG A 129 29.58 -34.58 2.21
C ARG A 129 28.69 -34.57 0.98
N ARG A 130 27.59 -35.33 0.98
CA ARG A 130 26.65 -35.37 -0.13
C ARG A 130 26.00 -34.00 -0.35
N LEU A 131 25.60 -33.32 0.73
CA LEU A 131 24.99 -32.00 0.65
C LEU A 131 25.93 -30.95 0.03
N LEU A 132 27.18 -30.87 0.51
CA LEU A 132 28.15 -29.87 0.04
C LEU A 132 28.75 -30.20 -1.34
N SER A 133 28.61 -31.44 -1.83
CA SER A 133 29.05 -31.83 -3.18
C SER A 133 28.32 -31.12 -4.31
N GLN A 134 27.21 -30.42 -4.01
CA GLN A 134 26.46 -29.59 -4.97
C GLN A 134 27.31 -28.47 -5.59
N PHE A 135 28.32 -27.96 -4.88
CA PHE A 135 29.21 -26.92 -5.42
C PHE A 135 30.67 -26.97 -4.95
N LEU A 136 31.04 -27.89 -4.04
CA LEU A 136 32.44 -28.14 -3.68
C LEU A 136 33.02 -29.36 -4.40
N SER A 137 34.30 -29.29 -4.77
CA SER A 137 35.02 -30.40 -5.37
C SER A 137 35.28 -31.52 -4.36
N ALA A 138 35.48 -32.74 -4.86
CA ALA A 138 35.81 -33.90 -4.03
C ALA A 138 37.08 -33.69 -3.20
N ASP A 139 38.07 -32.98 -3.73
CA ASP A 139 39.35 -32.72 -3.06
C ASP A 139 39.20 -31.79 -1.84
N VAL A 140 38.39 -30.74 -1.97
CA VAL A 140 38.07 -29.83 -0.86
C VAL A 140 37.29 -30.59 0.21
N LEU A 141 36.30 -31.40 -0.18
CA LEU A 141 35.53 -32.21 0.77
C LEU A 141 36.41 -33.24 1.48
N ASN A 142 37.34 -33.91 0.78
CA ASN A 142 38.23 -34.88 1.40
C ASN A 142 39.14 -34.25 2.48
N SER A 143 39.58 -32.99 2.27
CA SER A 143 40.50 -32.30 3.17
C SER A 143 39.81 -31.52 4.30
N GLN A 144 38.66 -30.90 4.05
CA GLN A 144 38.03 -29.95 4.99
C GLN A 144 36.71 -30.45 5.62
N LEU A 145 36.13 -31.57 5.17
CA LEU A 145 34.80 -32.02 5.64
C LEU A 145 34.69 -32.10 7.16
N LYS A 146 35.69 -32.64 7.86
CA LYS A 146 35.66 -32.75 9.33
C LYS A 146 35.64 -31.36 10.00
N ASN A 147 36.38 -30.40 9.43
CA ASN A 147 36.40 -29.02 9.91
C ASN A 147 35.05 -28.34 9.66
N TYR A 148 34.47 -28.51 8.46
CA TYR A 148 33.16 -27.98 8.14
C TYR A 148 32.06 -28.57 9.02
N VAL A 149 32.08 -29.88 9.25
CA VAL A 149 31.11 -30.53 10.15
C VAL A 149 31.25 -29.97 11.57
N THR A 150 32.48 -29.87 12.09
CA THR A 150 32.71 -29.38 13.46
C THR A 150 32.32 -27.91 13.63
N LYS A 151 32.56 -27.08 12.60
CA LYS A 151 32.31 -25.64 12.62
C LYS A 151 30.83 -25.31 12.38
N TYR A 152 30.22 -25.88 11.36
CA TYR A 152 28.93 -25.44 10.83
C TYR A 152 27.72 -26.30 11.24
N HIS A 153 27.89 -27.35 12.05
CA HIS A 153 26.76 -28.07 12.70
C HIS A 153 26.38 -27.52 14.07
N LYS A 154 27.05 -26.46 14.55
CA LYS A 154 26.72 -25.85 15.84
C LYS A 154 25.39 -25.10 15.75
N LYS A 155 24.80 -24.78 16.91
CA LYS A 155 23.60 -23.95 16.99
C LYS A 155 23.80 -22.64 16.24
N GLY A 156 22.84 -22.25 15.41
CA GLY A 156 22.88 -21.03 14.60
C GLY A 156 23.77 -21.09 13.37
N GLU A 157 24.38 -22.23 13.07
CA GLU A 157 25.16 -22.43 11.86
C GLU A 157 24.33 -23.12 10.76
N PHE A 158 24.64 -22.85 9.50
CA PHE A 158 23.74 -23.11 8.38
C PHE A 158 23.37 -24.58 8.15
N LEU A 159 24.18 -25.56 8.61
CA LEU A 159 23.84 -26.98 8.46
C LEU A 159 22.66 -27.43 9.34
N GLN A 160 22.19 -26.55 10.23
CA GLN A 160 20.97 -26.75 11.04
C GLN A 160 19.72 -26.09 10.43
N ALA A 161 19.80 -25.48 9.25
CA ALA A 161 18.66 -24.84 8.62
C ALA A 161 17.67 -25.87 8.04
N ASP A 162 16.38 -25.69 8.32
CA ASP A 162 15.27 -26.50 7.78
C ASP A 162 15.21 -26.43 6.24
N THR A 163 15.40 -25.23 5.68
CA THR A 163 15.46 -25.00 4.23
C THR A 163 16.43 -23.89 3.89
N LEU A 164 17.39 -24.16 3.02
CA LEU A 164 18.35 -23.16 2.53
C LEU A 164 18.58 -23.31 1.02
N ILE A 165 18.48 -22.22 0.27
CA ILE A 165 18.56 -22.20 -1.19
C ILE A 165 19.52 -21.10 -1.66
N LEU A 166 20.42 -21.44 -2.58
CA LEU A 166 21.21 -20.47 -3.35
C LEU A 166 20.76 -20.48 -4.81
N LEU A 167 20.17 -19.36 -5.25
CA LEU A 167 19.74 -19.16 -6.63
C LEU A 167 20.70 -18.26 -7.39
N ARG A 168 20.90 -18.56 -8.68
CA ARG A 168 21.61 -17.72 -9.63
C ARG A 168 20.75 -17.41 -10.85
N TYR A 169 20.69 -16.13 -11.21
CA TYR A 169 20.17 -15.67 -12.49
C TYR A 169 21.14 -14.65 -13.10
N ARG A 170 21.90 -15.07 -14.11
CA ARG A 170 22.98 -14.25 -14.71
C ARG A 170 24.01 -13.84 -13.62
N ARG A 171 24.09 -12.55 -13.29
CA ARG A 171 25.00 -11.98 -12.28
C ARG A 171 24.30 -11.70 -10.93
N GLU A 172 23.02 -12.07 -10.82
CA GLU A 172 22.22 -11.89 -9.61
C GLU A 172 22.16 -13.20 -8.81
N PHE A 173 22.38 -13.08 -7.50
CA PHE A 173 22.34 -14.17 -6.55
C PHE A 173 21.30 -13.90 -5.47
N ARG A 174 20.63 -14.96 -5.02
CA ARG A 174 19.69 -14.89 -3.90
C ARG A 174 19.95 -16.03 -2.93
N ILE A 175 20.13 -15.69 -1.66
CA ILE A 175 20.16 -16.66 -0.55
C ILE A 175 18.78 -16.63 0.11
N ILE A 176 18.14 -17.79 0.21
CA ILE A 176 16.81 -17.95 0.82
C ILE A 176 16.96 -18.95 1.95
N CYS A 177 16.71 -18.52 3.18
CA CYS A 177 16.66 -19.38 4.35
C CYS A 177 15.25 -19.35 4.93
N VAL A 178 14.62 -20.51 5.08
CA VAL A 178 13.30 -20.67 5.67
C VAL A 178 13.43 -21.58 6.88
N ASP A 179 12.92 -21.12 8.03
CA ASP A 179 12.87 -21.88 9.27
C ASP A 179 11.40 -22.05 9.68
N LEU A 180 11.00 -23.29 9.94
CA LEU A 180 9.61 -23.73 9.93
C LEU A 180 9.10 -24.01 11.34
N SER A 181 7.79 -23.85 11.55
CA SER A 181 7.14 -24.15 12.82
C SER A 181 5.65 -24.42 12.67
N ILE A 182 5.06 -25.06 13.69
CA ILE A 182 3.61 -25.17 13.82
C ILE A 182 3.10 -24.55 15.14
N PHE A 183 1.87 -24.05 15.07
CA PHE A 183 1.17 -23.37 16.17
C PHE A 183 -0.20 -23.94 16.48
N SER A 184 -0.85 -24.57 15.50
CA SER A 184 -2.23 -25.04 15.62
C SER A 184 -2.40 -26.10 16.70
N ILE A 185 -1.34 -26.87 17.02
CA ILE A 185 -1.35 -27.92 18.04
C ILE A 185 -0.19 -27.73 19.03
N LYS A 186 -0.51 -27.72 20.32
CA LYS A 186 0.45 -27.66 21.44
C LYS A 186 0.45 -28.94 22.25
N SER A 187 -0.72 -29.55 22.46
CA SER A 187 -0.88 -30.78 23.25
C SER A 187 -1.77 -31.80 22.54
N MET A 188 -1.90 -33.00 23.13
CA MET A 188 -2.85 -34.01 22.65
C MET A 188 -4.31 -33.53 22.68
N GLU A 189 -4.66 -32.58 23.55
CA GLU A 189 -6.04 -32.09 23.68
C GLU A 189 -6.47 -31.26 22.46
N ASP A 190 -5.49 -30.73 21.71
CA ASP A 190 -5.69 -30.01 20.46
C ASP A 190 -5.95 -30.96 19.26
N LEU A 191 -5.73 -32.28 19.39
CA LEU A 191 -6.02 -33.28 18.34
C LEU A 191 -7.53 -33.56 18.22
N LYS A 192 -8.32 -32.50 17.98
CA LYS A 192 -9.76 -32.60 17.74
C LYS A 192 -10.04 -33.26 16.38
N PRO A 193 -11.19 -33.95 16.23
CA PRO A 193 -11.58 -34.54 14.95
C PRO A 193 -11.73 -33.47 13.85
N LEU A 194 -10.99 -33.62 12.76
CA LEU A 194 -10.98 -32.69 11.62
C LEU A 194 -12.24 -32.76 10.74
N ASP A 195 -13.11 -33.76 10.95
CA ASP A 195 -14.40 -33.94 10.27
C ASP A 195 -15.55 -33.17 10.96
N ASN A 196 -15.31 -32.55 12.12
CA ASN A 196 -16.30 -31.75 12.81
C ASN A 196 -16.25 -30.28 12.36
N ILE A 197 -17.30 -29.82 11.68
CA ILE A 197 -17.43 -28.45 11.15
C ILE A 197 -17.34 -27.38 12.26
N GLU A 198 -17.90 -27.63 13.44
CA GLU A 198 -17.85 -26.66 14.54
C GLU A 198 -16.45 -26.56 15.14
N GLU A 199 -15.70 -27.66 15.21
CA GLU A 199 -14.30 -27.61 15.65
C GLU A 199 -13.43 -26.89 14.62
N LEU A 200 -13.61 -27.14 13.31
CA LEU A 200 -12.93 -26.38 12.26
C LEU A 200 -13.26 -24.89 12.31
N ARG A 201 -14.52 -24.54 12.55
CA ARG A 201 -14.95 -23.14 12.73
C ARG A 201 -14.28 -22.52 13.95
N ARG A 202 -14.19 -23.24 15.08
CA ARG A 202 -13.49 -22.75 16.28
C ARG A 202 -11.99 -22.56 16.03
N ILE A 203 -11.33 -23.50 15.35
CA ILE A 203 -9.91 -23.39 14.97
C ILE A 203 -9.70 -22.15 14.09
N LEU A 204 -10.52 -21.96 13.05
CA LEU A 204 -10.47 -20.79 12.17
C LEU A 204 -10.69 -19.48 12.95
N MET A 205 -11.70 -19.45 13.83
CA MET A 205 -11.99 -18.28 14.65
C MET A 205 -10.87 -17.99 15.64
N ARG A 206 -10.21 -19.00 16.21
CA ARG A 206 -9.04 -18.86 17.09
C ARG A 206 -7.87 -18.26 16.31
N ASP A 207 -7.63 -18.73 15.10
CA ASP A 207 -6.56 -18.21 14.23
C ASP A 207 -6.84 -16.75 13.80
N ILE A 208 -8.08 -16.42 13.41
CA ILE A 208 -8.49 -15.04 13.08
C ILE A 208 -8.36 -14.14 14.33
N LYS A 209 -8.80 -14.59 15.50
CA LYS A 209 -8.68 -13.83 16.76
C LYS A 209 -7.21 -13.61 17.13
N HIS A 210 -6.35 -14.60 16.93
CA HIS A 210 -4.91 -14.46 17.15
C HIS A 210 -4.28 -13.44 16.18
N ILE A 211 -4.60 -13.51 14.88
CA ILE A 211 -4.14 -12.53 13.88
C ILE A 211 -4.62 -11.11 14.28
N ARG A 212 -5.89 -10.98 14.70
CA ARG A 212 -6.47 -9.70 15.17
C ARG A 212 -5.91 -9.21 16.51
N SER A 213 -5.34 -10.10 17.33
CA SER A 213 -4.66 -9.73 18.58
C SER A 213 -3.24 -9.22 18.34
N LYS A 214 -2.63 -9.54 17.19
CA LYS A 214 -1.36 -8.94 16.79
C LYS A 214 -1.58 -7.46 16.44
N SER A 215 -0.52 -6.67 16.56
CA SER A 215 -0.55 -5.24 16.23
C SER A 215 -1.10 -5.00 14.82
N VAL A 216 -1.85 -3.91 14.66
CA VAL A 216 -2.27 -3.40 13.33
C VAL A 216 -1.07 -3.07 12.42
N PHE A 217 0.13 -2.94 13.01
CA PHE A 217 1.39 -2.75 12.30
C PHE A 217 2.08 -4.05 11.89
N SER A 218 1.52 -5.22 12.20
CA SER A 218 2.14 -6.51 11.83
C SER A 218 2.34 -6.69 10.32
N ASN A 219 1.59 -5.96 9.49
CA ASN A 219 1.73 -5.92 8.04
C ASN A 219 2.33 -4.62 7.51
N LEU A 220 2.68 -3.67 8.40
CA LEU A 220 3.27 -2.38 8.01
C LEU A 220 4.66 -2.63 7.45
N ARG A 221 4.94 -2.07 6.26
CA ARG A 221 6.28 -2.12 5.67
C ARG A 221 6.89 -0.73 5.71
N ILE A 222 8.10 -0.65 6.27
CA ILE A 222 8.87 0.58 6.33
C ILE A 222 10.01 0.48 5.34
N ASP A 223 10.07 1.43 4.42
CA ASP A 223 11.15 1.58 3.46
C ASP A 223 12.06 2.69 3.94
N THR A 224 13.35 2.39 4.16
CA THR A 224 14.37 3.37 4.59
C THR A 224 15.27 3.84 3.43
N GLY A 225 15.03 3.36 2.21
CA GLY A 225 15.71 3.67 0.93
C GLY A 225 17.10 3.08 0.75
N ASP A 226 17.73 3.34 -0.42
CA ASP A 226 18.89 2.60 -0.93
C ASP A 226 20.23 3.36 -1.03
N THR A 227 20.25 4.69 -0.91
CA THR A 227 21.45 5.53 -1.06
C THR A 227 22.31 5.62 0.21
N GLN A 228 23.62 5.85 0.03
CA GLN A 228 24.61 6.04 1.11
C GLN A 228 24.25 7.18 2.09
N ASP A 229 23.36 8.10 1.70
CA ASP A 229 22.95 9.27 2.48
C ASP A 229 21.72 9.06 3.39
N LEU A 230 21.13 7.86 3.41
CA LEU A 230 19.88 7.65 4.16
C LEU A 230 20.05 7.39 5.66
N GLY A 231 21.29 7.38 6.15
CA GLY A 231 21.64 7.71 7.54
C GLY A 231 20.99 6.90 8.67
N LEU A 232 20.27 5.82 8.36
CA LEU A 232 19.86 4.84 9.36
C LEU A 232 20.94 3.77 9.43
N GLU A 233 22.09 4.16 9.99
CA GLU A 233 22.93 3.16 10.63
C GLU A 233 22.09 2.52 11.72
N PHE A 234 21.83 1.22 11.55
CA PHE A 234 21.19 0.46 12.61
C PHE A 234 22.05 0.62 13.86
N SER A 235 21.47 1.26 14.89
CA SER A 235 22.17 1.51 16.15
C SER A 235 22.81 0.20 16.63
N PRO A 236 23.99 0.22 17.26
CA PRO A 236 24.51 -0.92 18.02
C PRO A 236 23.48 -1.49 19.01
N ASP A 237 22.51 -0.66 19.44
CA ASP A 237 21.36 -1.08 20.25
C ASP A 237 20.42 -2.06 19.53
N LEU A 238 20.57 -2.33 18.24
CA LEU A 238 19.67 -3.22 17.47
C LEU A 238 19.54 -4.59 18.13
N LYS A 239 20.64 -5.11 18.68
CA LYS A 239 20.66 -6.33 19.47
C LYS A 239 19.63 -6.28 20.60
N ARG A 240 19.55 -5.17 21.32
CA ARG A 240 18.61 -4.96 22.43
C ARG A 240 17.16 -4.97 21.95
N TYR A 241 16.88 -4.38 20.79
CA TYR A 241 15.54 -4.44 20.18
C TYR A 241 15.18 -5.87 19.79
N PHE A 242 16.01 -6.58 19.03
CA PHE A 242 15.72 -7.97 18.63
C PHE A 242 15.62 -8.91 19.84
N THR A 243 16.45 -8.71 20.86
CA THR A 243 16.37 -9.45 22.13
C THR A 243 15.05 -9.21 22.86
N ALA A 244 14.58 -7.94 22.92
CA ALA A 244 13.32 -7.58 23.57
C ALA A 244 12.08 -8.24 22.93
N PHE A 245 12.14 -8.58 21.63
CA PHE A 245 11.03 -9.16 20.87
C PHE A 245 11.12 -10.69 20.69
N LYS A 246 12.10 -11.37 21.30
CA LYS A 246 12.28 -12.84 21.22
C LYS A 246 11.24 -13.65 22.05
N ARG A 247 10.21 -13.04 22.64
CA ARG A 247 9.27 -13.73 23.57
C ARG A 247 7.88 -13.95 22.93
N LYS A 248 7.31 -15.15 23.13
CA LYS A 248 5.95 -15.62 22.75
C LYS A 248 5.59 -15.68 21.24
N ASP A 249 6.21 -14.88 20.36
CA ASP A 249 6.00 -14.95 18.91
C ASP A 249 6.99 -15.91 18.24
N LYS A 250 6.57 -17.17 17.98
CA LYS A 250 7.47 -18.15 17.37
C LYS A 250 7.91 -17.73 15.96
N GLU A 251 7.09 -17.02 15.17
CA GLU A 251 7.51 -16.56 13.83
C GLU A 251 8.72 -15.62 13.88
N THR A 252 8.74 -14.66 14.81
CA THR A 252 9.89 -13.76 15.00
C THR A 252 11.12 -14.53 15.49
N THR A 253 10.93 -15.51 16.37
CA THR A 253 12.03 -16.39 16.82
C THR A 253 12.62 -17.19 15.66
N LYS A 254 11.75 -17.75 14.81
CA LYS A 254 12.12 -18.48 13.59
C LYS A 254 12.77 -17.59 12.54
N LEU A 255 12.36 -16.33 12.42
CA LEU A 255 13.04 -15.34 11.60
C LEU A 255 14.48 -15.10 12.07
N ILE A 256 14.70 -14.95 13.38
CA ILE A 256 16.04 -14.76 13.96
C ILE A 256 16.93 -15.98 13.68
N GLN A 257 16.38 -17.19 13.80
CA GLN A 257 17.07 -18.44 13.46
C GLN A 257 17.45 -18.50 11.96
N ALA A 258 16.49 -18.26 11.07
CA ALA A 258 16.74 -18.18 9.63
C ALA A 258 17.81 -17.11 9.28
N GLY A 259 17.80 -15.97 9.98
CA GLY A 259 18.81 -14.92 9.83
C GLY A 259 20.21 -15.37 10.24
N ALA A 260 20.31 -16.11 11.36
CA ALA A 260 21.57 -16.70 11.83
C ALA A 260 22.16 -17.68 10.80
N TYR A 261 21.33 -18.57 10.27
CA TYR A 261 21.74 -19.54 9.26
C TYR A 261 22.18 -18.88 7.95
N ALA A 262 21.45 -17.85 7.49
CA ALA A 262 21.82 -17.08 6.30
C ALA A 262 23.18 -16.37 6.48
N TYR A 263 23.45 -15.81 7.66
CA TYR A 263 24.74 -15.20 7.99
C TYR A 263 25.89 -16.22 7.95
N SER A 264 25.69 -17.36 8.61
CA SER A 264 26.65 -18.47 8.64
C SER A 264 26.97 -18.97 7.22
N PHE A 265 25.94 -19.18 6.39
CA PHE A 265 26.10 -19.64 5.02
C PHE A 265 26.83 -18.62 4.14
N TYR A 266 26.51 -17.33 4.28
CA TYR A 266 27.19 -16.28 3.55
C TYR A 266 28.69 -16.24 3.88
N ASN A 267 29.04 -16.31 5.17
CA ASN A 267 30.43 -16.34 5.60
C ASN A 267 31.17 -17.59 5.11
N PHE A 268 30.48 -18.73 5.01
CA PHE A 268 31.01 -19.94 4.39
C PHE A 268 31.28 -19.72 2.90
N LEU A 269 30.31 -19.20 2.14
CA LEU A 269 30.47 -18.93 0.72
C LEU A 269 31.60 -17.95 0.43
N GLN A 270 31.76 -16.90 1.24
CA GLN A 270 32.85 -15.92 1.05
C GLN A 270 34.24 -16.47 1.35
N LYS A 271 34.37 -17.37 2.35
CA LYS A 271 35.68 -17.86 2.81
C LYS A 271 36.14 -19.11 2.09
N GLU A 272 35.20 -19.96 1.71
CA GLU A 272 35.47 -21.33 1.25
C GLU A 272 35.13 -21.53 -0.23
N THR A 273 34.56 -20.52 -0.92
CA THR A 273 34.16 -20.63 -2.32
C THR A 273 34.41 -19.35 -3.12
N ASP A 274 34.57 -19.47 -4.43
CA ASP A 274 34.66 -18.32 -5.37
C ASP A 274 33.30 -17.96 -6.02
N ILE A 275 32.20 -18.47 -5.46
CA ILE A 275 30.86 -18.31 -6.05
C ILE A 275 30.41 -16.84 -5.99
N LEU A 276 30.71 -16.16 -4.88
CA LEU A 276 30.35 -14.77 -4.63
C LEU A 276 31.59 -13.88 -4.86
N ASP A 277 31.48 -12.90 -5.76
CA ASP A 277 32.50 -11.89 -6.05
C ASP A 277 31.87 -10.49 -5.85
N SER A 278 32.71 -9.52 -5.51
CA SER A 278 32.41 -8.10 -5.25
C SER A 278 31.60 -7.39 -6.36
N SER A 279 31.66 -7.89 -7.60
CA SER A 279 30.95 -7.33 -8.76
C SER A 279 29.49 -7.80 -8.94
N LYS A 280 28.99 -8.70 -8.07
CA LYS A 280 27.69 -9.40 -8.24
C LYS A 280 26.62 -8.84 -7.30
N SER A 281 25.38 -8.77 -7.79
CA SER A 281 24.22 -8.38 -6.97
C SER A 281 23.76 -9.57 -6.13
N LEU A 282 23.74 -9.41 -4.81
CA LEU A 282 23.32 -10.45 -3.85
C LEU A 282 22.19 -9.92 -2.97
N LEU A 283 21.22 -10.79 -2.67
CA LEU A 283 20.09 -10.48 -1.81
C LEU A 283 19.78 -11.65 -0.87
N PHE A 284 19.64 -11.36 0.43
CA PHE A 284 19.30 -12.32 1.47
C PHE A 284 17.81 -12.29 1.75
N ASN A 285 17.19 -13.46 1.91
CA ASN A 285 15.80 -13.61 2.34
C ASN A 285 15.79 -14.59 3.51
N ALA A 286 15.59 -14.10 4.72
CA ALA A 286 15.38 -14.92 5.90
C ALA A 286 13.87 -14.95 6.20
N VAL A 287 13.31 -16.14 6.43
CA VAL A 287 11.87 -16.32 6.59
C VAL A 287 11.59 -17.23 7.78
N GLY A 288 10.90 -16.70 8.79
CA GLY A 288 10.24 -17.50 9.82
C GLY A 288 8.85 -17.85 9.34
N TYR A 289 8.62 -19.12 9.02
CA TYR A 289 7.39 -19.59 8.40
C TYR A 289 6.62 -20.50 9.36
N SER A 290 5.36 -20.16 9.64
CA SER A 290 4.48 -21.01 10.42
C SER A 290 3.25 -21.44 9.65
N ASP A 291 2.51 -22.39 10.20
CA ASP A 291 1.25 -22.83 9.64
C ASP A 291 0.11 -21.79 9.80
N ARG A 292 0.39 -20.61 10.40
CA ARG A 292 -0.53 -19.47 10.59
C ARG A 292 -0.08 -18.20 9.88
N ASN A 293 1.20 -17.85 9.94
CA ASN A 293 1.72 -16.58 9.42
C ASN A 293 3.18 -16.68 8.97
N ILE A 294 3.66 -15.63 8.30
CA ILE A 294 5.03 -15.52 7.80
C ILE A 294 5.64 -14.23 8.34
N SER A 295 6.87 -14.32 8.87
CA SER A 295 7.71 -13.16 9.16
C SER A 295 8.97 -13.24 8.28
N SER A 296 9.31 -12.17 7.58
CA SER A 296 10.39 -12.20 6.58
C SER A 296 11.27 -10.95 6.62
N LEU A 297 12.56 -11.14 6.36
CA LEU A 297 13.57 -10.10 6.28
C LEU A 297 14.29 -10.20 4.93
N CYS A 298 14.38 -9.08 4.21
CA CYS A 298 15.05 -8.98 2.92
C CYS A 298 16.19 -7.97 3.01
N LEU A 299 17.44 -8.39 2.75
CA LEU A 299 18.62 -7.55 2.97
C LEU A 299 19.62 -7.60 1.81
N GLN A 300 20.37 -6.52 1.66
CA GLN A 300 21.56 -6.45 0.81
C GLN A 300 22.84 -6.65 1.66
N PRO A 301 23.98 -7.00 1.05
CA PRO A 301 25.27 -7.16 1.76
C PRO A 301 25.68 -5.97 2.63
N LYS A 302 25.32 -4.74 2.25
CA LYS A 302 25.58 -3.53 3.05
C LYS A 302 24.91 -3.55 4.44
N ASN A 303 23.87 -4.36 4.63
CA ASN A 303 23.11 -4.50 5.88
C ASN A 303 23.39 -5.82 6.61
N ILE A 304 24.51 -6.51 6.31
CA ILE A 304 24.83 -7.83 6.87
C ILE A 304 24.88 -7.87 8.40
N ASN A 305 25.18 -6.73 9.05
CA ASN A 305 25.22 -6.60 10.51
C ASN A 305 23.89 -6.99 11.19
N ILE A 306 22.75 -6.89 10.50
CA ILE A 306 21.46 -7.35 11.02
C ILE A 306 21.45 -8.88 11.13
N LEU A 307 21.91 -9.58 10.10
CA LEU A 307 22.01 -11.04 10.14
C LEU A 307 23.06 -11.50 11.16
N ALA A 308 24.16 -10.75 11.31
CA ALA A 308 25.15 -10.97 12.37
C ALA A 308 24.52 -10.84 13.77
N THR A 309 23.66 -9.83 13.97
CA THR A 309 22.90 -9.64 15.22
C THR A 309 21.96 -10.83 15.48
N CYS A 310 21.26 -11.31 14.44
CA CYS A 310 20.43 -12.51 14.54
C CYS A 310 21.25 -13.74 14.98
N ALA A 311 22.43 -13.94 14.37
CA ALA A 311 23.35 -15.01 14.74
C ALA A 311 23.77 -14.91 16.21
N GLU A 312 24.18 -13.73 16.67
CA GLU A 312 24.58 -13.51 18.05
C GLU A 312 23.45 -13.83 19.06
N ILE A 313 22.23 -13.36 18.79
CA ILE A 313 21.06 -13.57 19.66
C ILE A 313 20.63 -15.05 19.71
N TYR A 314 20.80 -15.77 18.61
CA TYR A 314 20.42 -17.18 18.57
C TYR A 314 21.50 -18.09 19.16
N GLN A 315 22.77 -17.79 18.89
CA GLN A 315 23.91 -18.53 19.44
C GLN A 315 24.06 -18.31 20.96
N ASN A 316 23.88 -17.08 21.41
CA ASN A 316 23.95 -16.69 22.83
C ASN A 316 22.54 -16.43 23.33
N GLU A 317 21.78 -17.50 23.55
CA GLU A 317 20.39 -17.40 23.98
C GLU A 317 20.26 -16.54 25.24
N PRO A 318 19.64 -15.34 25.16
CA PRO A 318 19.59 -14.43 26.29
C PRO A 318 18.70 -15.01 27.39
N LYS A 319 19.06 -14.76 28.65
CA LYS A 319 18.25 -15.18 29.80
C LYS A 319 16.91 -14.43 29.79
N GLU A 320 15.86 -15.03 30.35
CA GLU A 320 14.54 -14.38 30.40
C GLU A 320 14.56 -13.02 31.12
N GLN A 321 15.39 -12.88 32.15
CA GLN A 321 15.64 -11.60 32.82
C GLN A 321 16.26 -10.55 31.89
N GLU A 322 17.21 -10.93 31.03
CA GLU A 322 17.83 -10.03 30.06
C GLU A 322 16.82 -9.56 29.00
N ILE A 323 15.91 -10.45 28.57
CA ILE A 323 14.81 -10.10 27.65
C ILE A 323 13.87 -9.09 28.31
N LYS A 324 13.45 -9.33 29.56
CA LYS A 324 12.58 -8.41 30.31
C LYS A 324 13.22 -7.04 30.50
N ILE A 325 14.48 -7.00 30.91
CA ILE A 325 15.26 -5.75 31.06
C ILE A 325 15.33 -5.04 29.72
N ALA A 326 15.90 -5.66 28.68
CA ALA A 326 16.04 -5.05 27.35
C ALA A 326 14.72 -4.46 26.85
N ARG A 327 13.61 -5.17 27.10
CA ARG A 327 12.26 -4.72 26.73
C ARG A 327 11.79 -3.49 27.48
N GLN A 328 11.86 -3.48 28.81
CA GLN A 328 11.47 -2.31 29.60
C GLN A 328 12.23 -1.06 29.17
N GLU A 329 13.50 -1.26 28.87
CA GLU A 329 14.46 -0.25 28.53
C GLU A 329 14.23 0.29 27.09
N VAL A 330 13.81 -0.57 26.15
CA VAL A 330 13.29 -0.17 24.82
C VAL A 330 11.98 0.59 24.93
N LEU A 331 11.04 0.11 25.76
CA LEU A 331 9.75 0.77 26.01
C LEU A 331 9.96 2.19 26.55
N GLU A 332 10.85 2.36 27.51
CA GLU A 332 11.17 3.68 28.08
C GLU A 332 11.84 4.62 27.05
N LYS A 333 12.68 4.08 26.16
CA LYS A 333 13.27 4.88 25.06
C LYS A 333 12.20 5.36 24.07
N ILE A 334 11.25 4.51 23.70
CA ILE A 334 10.10 4.88 22.85
C ILE A 334 9.25 5.94 23.56
N LYS A 335 8.88 5.70 24.83
CA LYS A 335 8.13 6.63 25.67
C LYS A 335 8.81 7.99 25.77
N LEU A 336 10.13 8.05 25.94
CA LEU A 336 10.90 9.29 26.00
C LEU A 336 10.86 10.05 24.66
N ASN A 337 10.98 9.35 23.54
CA ASN A 337 10.87 9.96 22.21
C ASN A 337 9.45 10.46 21.94
N ALA A 338 8.42 9.71 22.33
CA ALA A 338 7.03 10.14 22.24
C ALA A 338 6.79 11.42 23.06
N LYS A 339 7.27 11.48 24.32
CA LYS A 339 7.17 12.68 25.18
C LYS A 339 7.74 13.95 24.54
N LYS A 340 8.78 13.81 23.72
CA LYS A 340 9.46 14.92 23.02
C LYS A 340 8.81 15.28 21.67
N SER A 341 7.95 14.40 21.15
CA SER A 341 7.34 14.58 19.83
C SER A 341 6.02 15.36 19.88
N PHE A 342 5.39 15.50 21.05
CA PHE A 342 4.15 16.25 21.27
C PHE A 342 4.38 17.50 22.14
N GLN A 343 3.69 18.61 21.85
CA GLN A 343 3.59 19.76 22.75
C GLN A 343 2.98 19.29 24.07
N ASN A 344 3.51 19.71 25.22
CA ASN A 344 3.10 19.14 26.53
C ASN A 344 3.14 17.60 26.58
N GLY A 345 3.96 16.96 25.75
CA GLY A 345 3.98 15.52 25.54
C GLY A 345 4.32 14.72 26.79
N ARG A 346 5.01 15.31 27.77
CA ARG A 346 5.24 14.69 29.09
C ARG A 346 3.93 14.33 29.78
N LYS A 347 2.99 15.29 29.87
CA LYS A 347 1.68 15.09 30.49
C LYS A 347 0.86 14.09 29.67
N PHE A 348 0.82 14.29 28.35
CA PHE A 348 0.04 13.45 27.45
C PHE A 348 0.44 11.96 27.50
N ILE A 349 1.74 11.66 27.38
CA ILE A 349 2.24 10.28 27.44
C ILE A 349 2.13 9.69 28.84
N GLN A 350 2.12 10.52 29.90
CA GLN A 350 1.87 10.07 31.26
C GLN A 350 0.39 9.74 31.50
N GLU A 351 -0.54 10.43 30.84
CA GLU A 351 -1.95 10.03 30.80
C GLU A 351 -2.15 8.74 29.97
N LEU A 352 -1.36 8.54 28.91
CA LEU A 352 -1.28 7.32 28.10
C LEU A 352 -0.29 6.29 28.66
N SER A 353 -0.32 6.06 29.97
CA SER A 353 0.60 5.15 30.66
C SER A 353 -0.13 4.02 31.35
N VAL A 354 0.58 2.91 31.59
CA VAL A 354 0.02 1.75 32.31
C VAL A 354 -0.45 2.15 33.70
N GLU A 355 0.27 3.07 34.35
CA GLU A 355 -0.05 3.57 35.69
C GLU A 355 -1.44 4.23 35.76
N ASN A 356 -1.86 4.93 34.71
CA ASN A 356 -3.19 5.57 34.66
C ASN A 356 -4.33 4.58 34.34
N LEU A 357 -3.99 3.41 33.81
CA LEU A 357 -4.94 2.38 33.37
C LEU A 357 -5.12 1.27 34.38
N TYR A 358 -4.14 1.08 35.26
CA TYR A 358 -4.16 0.09 36.31
C TYR A 358 -5.36 0.33 37.26
N GLY A 359 -6.17 -0.71 37.51
CA GLY A 359 -7.39 -0.61 38.34
C GLY A 359 -8.63 -0.06 37.62
N LYS A 360 -8.58 0.14 36.29
CA LYS A 360 -9.72 0.54 35.45
C LYS A 360 -10.10 -0.57 34.44
N GLU A 361 -10.02 -1.83 34.87
CA GLU A 361 -10.38 -2.99 34.04
C GLU A 361 -11.80 -2.85 33.46
N ASP A 362 -11.96 -3.20 32.18
CA ASP A 362 -13.18 -3.10 31.37
C ASP A 362 -13.81 -1.70 31.21
N LYS A 363 -13.27 -0.67 31.88
CA LYS A 363 -13.72 0.73 31.71
C LYS A 363 -13.05 1.39 30.52
N ILE A 364 -13.81 2.26 29.85
CA ILE A 364 -13.29 3.11 28.78
C ILE A 364 -12.75 4.40 29.41
N THR A 365 -11.45 4.64 29.25
CA THR A 365 -10.78 5.86 29.71
C THR A 365 -10.63 6.83 28.55
N PRO A 366 -11.34 7.98 28.54
CA PRO A 366 -11.12 9.04 27.57
C PRO A 366 -9.88 9.87 27.95
N ILE A 367 -9.01 10.12 26.99
CA ILE A 367 -7.81 10.95 27.12
C ILE A 367 -7.88 12.01 26.04
N ILE A 368 -7.76 13.29 26.42
CA ILE A 368 -7.87 14.42 25.50
C ILE A 368 -6.56 15.19 25.53
N HIS A 369 -5.95 15.34 24.37
CA HIS A 369 -4.72 16.11 24.19
C HIS A 369 -4.89 17.17 23.12
N GLN A 370 -4.36 18.37 23.35
CA GLN A 370 -4.45 19.49 22.42
C GLN A 370 -3.07 20.04 22.11
N GLU A 371 -2.85 20.31 20.83
CA GLU A 371 -1.67 20.98 20.29
C GLU A 371 -2.10 22.14 19.41
N LYS A 372 -1.31 23.22 19.43
CA LYS A 372 -1.47 24.34 18.51
C LYS A 372 -0.25 24.42 17.63
N ILE A 373 -0.44 24.15 16.35
CA ILE A 373 0.62 24.26 15.35
C ILE A 373 0.52 25.64 14.71
N ASP A 374 1.62 26.36 14.70
CA ASP A 374 1.78 27.66 14.06
C ASP A 374 3.14 27.75 13.34
N GLY A 375 3.45 28.90 12.76
CA GLY A 375 4.74 29.15 12.08
C GLY A 375 4.92 28.43 10.74
N PHE A 376 3.99 27.60 10.31
CA PHE A 376 3.98 27.02 8.96
C PHE A 376 3.53 28.03 7.92
N PHE A 377 3.89 27.78 6.66
CA PHE A 377 3.54 28.69 5.57
C PHE A 377 2.08 28.53 5.15
N ASN A 378 1.37 29.65 5.02
CA ASN A 378 0.00 29.68 4.52
C ASN A 378 -0.02 29.59 2.99
N SER A 379 -0.89 28.74 2.43
CA SER A 379 -1.08 28.61 0.98
C SER A 379 -1.40 29.92 0.22
N VAL A 380 -1.98 30.93 0.89
CA VAL A 380 -2.24 32.27 0.33
C VAL A 380 -1.25 33.34 0.82
N GLY A 381 -0.27 32.96 1.64
CA GLY A 381 0.76 33.84 2.17
C GLY A 381 1.74 34.32 1.10
N ILE A 382 2.34 35.49 1.33
CA ILE A 382 3.33 36.10 0.44
C ILE A 382 4.72 35.49 0.70
N ILE A 383 5.37 34.98 -0.34
CA ILE A 383 6.72 34.42 -0.23
C ILE A 383 7.76 35.53 0.00
N ARG A 384 8.84 35.20 0.71
CA ARG A 384 9.91 36.16 1.01
C ARG A 384 10.68 36.49 -0.28
N ASP A 385 11.13 37.74 -0.42
CA ASP A 385 11.78 38.21 -1.65
C ASP A 385 13.07 37.48 -2.01
N TYR A 386 13.84 36.98 -1.02
CA TYR A 386 15.03 36.17 -1.33
C TYR A 386 14.64 34.85 -2.00
N LEU A 387 13.58 34.19 -1.53
CA LEU A 387 13.09 32.92 -2.08
C LEU A 387 12.48 33.16 -3.46
N ALA A 388 11.78 34.28 -3.64
CA ALA A 388 11.27 34.67 -4.94
C ALA A 388 12.39 34.83 -5.97
N LYS A 389 13.49 35.51 -5.59
CA LYS A 389 14.67 35.67 -6.44
C LYS A 389 15.40 34.35 -6.72
N GLU A 390 15.57 33.50 -5.69
CA GLU A 390 16.20 32.19 -5.82
C GLU A 390 15.44 31.27 -6.79
N MET A 391 14.10 31.30 -6.72
CA MET A 391 13.21 30.51 -7.57
C MET A 391 12.88 31.21 -8.89
N ASP A 392 13.42 32.40 -9.13
CA ASP A 392 13.17 33.26 -10.30
C ASP A 392 11.67 33.60 -10.50
N VAL A 393 10.87 33.68 -9.43
CA VAL A 393 9.44 34.03 -9.50
C VAL A 393 9.19 35.48 -9.12
N THR A 394 8.00 35.98 -9.45
CA THR A 394 7.59 37.36 -9.16
C THR A 394 7.70 37.66 -7.66
N THR A 395 8.43 38.72 -7.30
CA THR A 395 8.55 39.20 -5.91
C THR A 395 7.20 39.60 -5.34
N LYS A 396 6.99 39.43 -4.04
CA LYS A 396 5.71 39.66 -3.35
C LYS A 396 4.52 38.85 -3.89
N SER A 397 4.76 37.77 -4.65
CA SER A 397 3.71 36.83 -5.06
C SER A 397 3.24 35.98 -3.87
N THR A 398 2.00 35.51 -3.94
CA THR A 398 1.51 34.49 -2.99
C THR A 398 2.15 33.14 -3.34
N LEU A 399 2.28 32.23 -2.37
CA LEU A 399 2.84 30.89 -2.63
C LEU A 399 2.10 30.17 -3.77
N ARG A 400 0.77 30.29 -3.82
CA ARG A 400 -0.06 29.73 -4.91
C ARG A 400 0.32 30.31 -6.29
N LYS A 401 0.64 31.60 -6.38
CA LYS A 401 1.08 32.26 -7.62
C LYS A 401 2.50 31.87 -7.99
N ALA A 402 3.44 31.93 -7.05
CA ALA A 402 4.82 31.48 -7.24
C ALA A 402 4.89 30.03 -7.74
N HIS A 403 4.11 29.14 -7.11
CA HIS A 403 4.02 27.75 -7.54
C HIS A 403 3.41 27.60 -8.94
N ALA A 404 2.42 28.43 -9.32
CA ALA A 404 1.86 28.43 -10.67
C ALA A 404 2.89 28.90 -11.71
N GLU A 405 3.66 29.96 -11.42
CA GLU A 405 4.73 30.47 -12.28
C GLU A 405 5.82 29.40 -12.53
N LEU A 406 6.21 28.65 -11.49
CA LEU A 406 7.15 27.53 -11.64
C LEU A 406 6.60 26.41 -12.54
N ILE A 407 5.30 26.12 -12.45
CA ILE A 407 4.66 25.15 -13.34
C ILE A 407 4.72 25.66 -14.78
N GLU A 408 4.36 26.91 -15.03
CA GLU A 408 4.39 27.52 -16.37
C GLU A 408 5.80 27.42 -16.98
N LYS A 409 6.84 27.79 -16.23
CA LYS A 409 8.25 27.62 -16.66
C LYS A 409 8.61 26.17 -16.96
N ALA A 410 8.14 25.21 -16.15
CA ALA A 410 8.38 23.80 -16.41
C ALA A 410 7.69 23.32 -17.70
N LEU A 411 6.49 23.82 -17.99
CA LEU A 411 5.74 23.49 -19.20
C LEU A 411 6.37 24.09 -20.48
N GLU A 412 7.08 25.21 -20.36
CA GLU A 412 7.85 25.84 -21.46
C GLU A 412 9.24 25.23 -21.66
N SER A 413 9.82 24.65 -20.61
CA SER A 413 11.17 24.08 -20.64
C SER A 413 11.28 22.79 -21.49
N GLU A 414 12.50 22.32 -21.73
CA GLU A 414 12.78 21.01 -22.37
C GLU A 414 12.50 19.79 -21.46
N LYS A 415 12.05 19.99 -20.22
CA LYS A 415 11.78 18.88 -19.28
C LYS A 415 10.56 18.08 -19.75
N THR A 416 10.73 16.79 -20.02
CA THR A 416 9.62 15.92 -20.48
C THR A 416 8.72 15.52 -19.32
N TYR A 417 9.31 15.16 -18.18
CA TYR A 417 8.56 14.74 -16.99
C TYR A 417 8.44 15.89 -15.99
N VAL A 418 7.22 16.21 -15.58
CA VAL A 418 6.92 17.26 -14.60
C VAL A 418 6.17 16.65 -13.41
N PHE A 419 6.86 16.51 -12.28
CA PHE A 419 6.31 15.99 -11.04
C PHE A 419 5.79 17.13 -10.16
N LEU A 420 4.49 17.16 -9.91
CA LEU A 420 3.82 18.18 -9.12
C LEU A 420 3.44 17.61 -7.75
N THR A 421 4.35 17.77 -6.78
CA THR A 421 4.29 17.14 -5.45
C THR A 421 3.70 18.05 -4.36
N GLY A 422 3.36 19.30 -4.72
CA GLY A 422 2.76 20.27 -3.80
C GLY A 422 1.44 19.82 -3.16
N ASN A 423 1.08 20.43 -2.03
CA ASN A 423 -0.06 20.00 -1.21
C ASN A 423 -1.41 20.07 -1.94
N PRO A 424 -2.43 19.31 -1.49
CA PRO A 424 -3.76 19.35 -2.10
C PRO A 424 -4.32 20.78 -2.09
N GLY A 425 -4.71 21.28 -3.27
CA GLY A 425 -5.30 22.62 -3.40
C GLY A 425 -4.34 23.76 -3.77
N ILE A 426 -3.03 23.52 -3.88
CA ILE A 426 -2.04 24.56 -4.22
C ILE A 426 -2.15 25.10 -5.67
N GLY A 427 -3.10 24.60 -6.46
CA GLY A 427 -3.39 25.15 -7.80
C GLY A 427 -2.79 24.40 -9.00
N LYS A 428 -2.22 23.19 -8.80
CA LYS A 428 -1.60 22.35 -9.86
C LYS A 428 -2.38 22.31 -11.19
N THR A 429 -3.61 21.80 -11.16
CA THR A 429 -4.46 21.67 -12.36
C THR A 429 -4.96 23.03 -12.88
N THR A 430 -5.02 24.05 -12.03
CA THR A 430 -5.41 25.41 -12.45
C THR A 430 -4.29 26.09 -13.23
N ALA A 431 -3.03 25.96 -12.80
CA ALA A 431 -1.86 26.49 -13.50
C ALA A 431 -1.76 25.91 -14.93
N ILE A 432 -1.88 24.58 -15.06
CA ILE A 432 -1.86 23.91 -16.37
C ILE A 432 -3.01 24.39 -17.28
N ALA A 433 -4.22 24.50 -16.73
CA ALA A 433 -5.37 24.99 -17.50
C ALA A 433 -5.19 26.45 -17.96
N ASN A 434 -4.60 27.31 -17.11
CA ASN A 434 -4.32 28.70 -17.46
C ASN A 434 -3.24 28.82 -18.53
N PHE A 435 -2.16 28.03 -18.43
CA PHE A 435 -1.13 27.92 -19.47
C PHE A 435 -1.72 27.52 -20.82
N LEU A 436 -2.59 26.50 -20.86
CA LEU A 436 -3.21 26.08 -22.12
C LEU A 436 -4.20 27.11 -22.68
N LYS A 437 -4.88 27.86 -21.82
CA LYS A 437 -5.75 28.97 -22.25
C LYS A 437 -4.97 30.11 -22.90
N SER A 438 -3.77 30.44 -22.41
CA SER A 438 -2.92 31.45 -23.05
C SER A 438 -2.32 30.96 -24.38
N HIS A 439 -2.26 29.64 -24.61
CA HIS A 439 -1.70 29.01 -25.81
C HIS A 439 -2.76 28.38 -26.76
N ILE A 440 -4.01 28.86 -26.73
CA ILE A 440 -5.10 28.34 -27.59
C ILE A 440 -4.78 28.43 -29.10
N ASN A 441 -3.94 29.40 -29.50
CA ASN A 441 -3.57 29.59 -30.90
C ASN A 441 -2.52 28.58 -31.39
N ASP A 442 -1.74 28.00 -30.49
CA ASP A 442 -0.71 27.00 -30.79
C ASP A 442 -1.33 25.59 -30.92
N GLY A 443 -2.54 25.39 -30.39
CA GLY A 443 -3.23 24.11 -30.34
C GLY A 443 -2.65 23.15 -29.30
N PHE A 444 -3.52 22.33 -28.70
CA PHE A 444 -3.10 21.41 -27.65
C PHE A 444 -3.98 20.16 -27.53
N LEU A 445 -3.36 19.08 -27.02
CA LEU A 445 -4.03 17.90 -26.51
C LEU A 445 -3.69 17.75 -25.03
N LEU A 446 -4.66 17.99 -24.15
CA LEU A 446 -4.59 17.63 -22.73
C LEU A 446 -5.29 16.31 -22.51
N PHE A 447 -4.53 15.24 -22.26
CA PHE A 447 -5.06 13.94 -21.87
C PHE A 447 -4.89 13.73 -20.37
N TYR A 448 -5.99 13.89 -19.63
CA TYR A 448 -6.01 13.83 -18.18
C TYR A 448 -6.57 12.50 -17.67
N VAL A 449 -5.83 11.89 -16.76
CA VAL A 449 -6.12 10.58 -16.19
C VAL A 449 -6.15 10.73 -14.68
N SER A 450 -7.24 10.28 -14.07
CA SER A 450 -7.40 10.33 -12.61
C SER A 450 -8.11 9.09 -12.12
N PRO A 451 -7.83 8.58 -10.91
CA PRO A 451 -8.70 7.58 -10.28
C PRO A 451 -10.12 8.11 -10.07
N ARG A 452 -10.31 9.43 -10.12
CA ARG A 452 -11.56 10.11 -9.79
C ARG A 452 -12.40 10.36 -11.04
N THR A 453 -13.49 9.64 -11.18
CA THR A 453 -14.51 9.89 -12.22
C THR A 453 -15.11 11.31 -12.13
N GLN A 454 -15.15 11.90 -10.93
CA GLN A 454 -15.65 13.27 -10.69
C GLN A 454 -14.72 14.37 -11.23
N VAL A 455 -13.40 14.23 -11.03
CA VAL A 455 -12.44 15.30 -11.40
C VAL A 455 -12.30 15.46 -12.91
N ASN A 456 -12.66 14.42 -13.67
CA ASN A 456 -12.74 14.49 -15.13
C ASN A 456 -13.73 15.56 -15.62
N VAL A 457 -14.85 15.76 -14.91
CA VAL A 457 -15.82 16.83 -15.23
C VAL A 457 -15.33 18.18 -14.70
N ASP A 458 -14.70 18.20 -13.53
CA ASP A 458 -14.14 19.42 -12.91
C ASP A 458 -12.99 20.01 -13.74
N LEU A 459 -12.19 19.19 -14.42
CA LEU A 459 -11.14 19.72 -15.29
C LEU A 459 -11.75 20.45 -16.49
N ILE A 460 -12.77 19.87 -17.13
CA ILE A 460 -13.48 20.52 -18.25
C ILE A 460 -14.15 21.82 -17.75
N SER A 461 -14.65 21.83 -16.51
CA SER A 461 -15.25 23.04 -15.92
C SER A 461 -14.25 24.18 -15.74
N LYS A 462 -12.95 23.89 -15.52
CA LYS A 462 -11.89 24.92 -15.49
C LYS A 462 -11.72 25.65 -16.82
N PHE A 463 -12.15 25.08 -17.94
CA PHE A 463 -12.13 25.73 -19.24
C PHE A 463 -13.43 26.51 -19.54
N LYS A 464 -14.33 26.70 -18.56
CA LYS A 464 -15.51 27.56 -18.70
C LYS A 464 -15.19 29.05 -18.59
N SER A 465 -16.06 29.88 -19.15
CA SER A 465 -16.07 31.33 -18.94
C SER A 465 -16.51 31.68 -17.51
N LYS A 466 -16.19 32.89 -17.04
CA LYS A 466 -16.56 33.37 -15.69
C LYS A 466 -18.08 33.36 -15.44
N ASN A 467 -18.89 33.31 -16.49
CA ASN A 467 -20.35 33.28 -16.45
C ASN A 467 -20.93 31.83 -16.45
N GLY A 468 -20.10 30.80 -16.30
CA GLY A 468 -20.49 29.45 -15.84
C GLY A 468 -21.07 28.47 -16.87
N GLU A 469 -21.57 28.92 -18.01
CA GLU A 469 -22.26 28.04 -18.98
C GLU A 469 -21.43 27.69 -20.23
N SER A 470 -20.71 28.63 -20.83
CA SER A 470 -19.91 28.40 -22.04
C SER A 470 -18.44 28.06 -21.74
N LEU A 471 -17.76 27.39 -22.67
CA LEU A 471 -16.30 27.30 -22.66
C LEU A 471 -15.69 28.68 -22.92
N CYS A 472 -14.48 28.92 -22.40
CA CYS A 472 -13.76 30.18 -22.55
C CYS A 472 -13.32 30.49 -24.00
N SER A 473 -13.38 29.50 -24.90
CA SER A 473 -13.15 29.67 -26.33
C SER A 473 -13.94 28.65 -27.12
N ASP A 474 -14.44 29.06 -28.29
CA ASP A 474 -15.16 28.20 -29.23
C ASP A 474 -14.27 27.12 -29.87
N LYS A 475 -12.95 27.32 -29.83
CA LYS A 475 -11.97 26.37 -30.36
C LYS A 475 -11.82 25.11 -29.49
N ILE A 476 -12.22 25.14 -28.22
CA ILE A 476 -11.99 24.05 -27.26
C ILE A 476 -13.02 22.94 -27.44
N PHE A 477 -12.55 21.70 -27.43
CA PHE A 477 -13.36 20.50 -27.50
C PHE A 477 -13.07 19.58 -26.30
N GLY A 478 -14.00 19.53 -25.35
CA GLY A 478 -13.91 18.66 -24.18
C GLY A 478 -14.43 17.26 -24.49
N LEU A 479 -13.72 16.21 -24.09
CA LEU A 479 -14.07 14.80 -24.29
C LEU A 479 -14.02 14.04 -22.96
N THR A 480 -15.01 13.16 -22.75
CA THR A 480 -15.03 12.22 -21.62
C THR A 480 -15.83 10.98 -21.99
N THR A 481 -15.65 9.87 -21.26
CA THR A 481 -16.47 8.67 -21.44
C THR A 481 -16.50 7.82 -20.19
N ASN A 482 -17.53 6.99 -20.06
CA ASN A 482 -17.69 6.04 -18.98
C ASN A 482 -18.41 4.77 -19.47
N SER A 483 -18.44 3.73 -18.63
CA SER A 483 -19.04 2.45 -19.00
C SER A 483 -20.56 2.52 -19.19
N ILE A 484 -21.24 3.49 -18.56
CA ILE A 484 -22.70 3.65 -18.62
C ILE A 484 -23.10 4.16 -20.01
N ILE A 485 -22.50 5.24 -20.50
CA ILE A 485 -22.84 5.83 -21.80
C ILE A 485 -22.53 4.86 -22.97
N ILE A 486 -21.49 4.04 -22.83
CA ILE A 486 -21.15 3.03 -23.85
C ILE A 486 -22.21 1.94 -23.89
N LYS A 487 -22.68 1.47 -22.72
CA LYS A 487 -23.75 0.47 -22.63
C LYS A 487 -25.07 1.01 -23.16
N GLU A 488 -25.45 2.22 -22.78
CA GLU A 488 -26.66 2.88 -23.26
C GLU A 488 -26.65 3.06 -24.79
N ASN A 489 -25.47 3.12 -25.41
CA ASN A 489 -25.29 3.23 -26.85
C ASN A 489 -24.92 1.90 -27.53
N ASN A 490 -25.54 0.80 -27.08
CA ASN A 490 -25.39 -0.55 -27.65
C ASN A 490 -23.95 -1.11 -27.63
N GLY A 491 -23.13 -0.70 -26.66
CA GLY A 491 -21.76 -1.17 -26.51
C GLY A 491 -20.78 -0.63 -27.56
N LYS A 492 -21.18 0.32 -28.40
CA LYS A 492 -20.33 0.93 -29.45
C LYS A 492 -19.39 2.00 -28.89
N PRO A 493 -18.25 2.29 -29.54
CA PRO A 493 -17.33 3.34 -29.09
C PRO A 493 -18.07 4.68 -28.97
N THR A 494 -18.14 5.20 -27.75
CA THR A 494 -18.97 6.38 -27.44
C THR A 494 -18.23 7.32 -26.51
N VAL A 495 -18.24 8.61 -26.87
CA VAL A 495 -17.67 9.70 -26.06
C VAL A 495 -18.71 10.79 -25.86
N SER A 496 -18.75 11.32 -24.65
CA SER A 496 -19.47 12.54 -24.34
C SER A 496 -18.57 13.74 -24.61
N TYR A 497 -19.10 14.81 -25.18
CA TYR A 497 -18.33 16.00 -25.55
C TYR A 497 -18.97 17.32 -25.12
N ARG A 498 -18.16 18.37 -24.97
CA ARG A 498 -18.63 19.75 -24.77
C ARG A 498 -17.94 20.68 -25.76
N SER A 499 -18.73 21.51 -26.43
CA SER A 499 -18.30 22.52 -27.39
C SER A 499 -19.29 23.69 -27.37
N ASN A 500 -18.83 24.92 -27.64
CA ASN A 500 -19.71 26.07 -27.83
C ASN A 500 -20.37 26.05 -29.22
N ILE A 501 -19.67 25.52 -30.24
CA ILE A 501 -20.10 25.56 -31.65
C ILE A 501 -21.16 24.50 -31.92
N ARG A 502 -21.03 23.32 -31.29
CA ARG A 502 -21.79 22.12 -31.67
C ARG A 502 -22.53 21.50 -30.49
N GLN A 503 -23.83 21.20 -30.66
CA GLN A 503 -24.69 20.60 -29.62
C GLN A 503 -25.55 19.41 -30.11
N ASP A 504 -25.29 18.86 -31.30
CA ASP A 504 -25.99 17.70 -31.87
C ASP A 504 -25.25 16.37 -31.62
N ASN A 505 -25.98 15.26 -31.63
CA ASN A 505 -25.36 13.93 -31.65
C ASN A 505 -24.78 13.66 -33.05
N PHE A 506 -23.56 13.14 -33.13
CA PHE A 506 -22.96 12.80 -34.42
C PHE A 506 -22.03 11.58 -34.35
N THR A 507 -21.77 10.96 -35.50
CA THR A 507 -20.88 9.80 -35.62
C THR A 507 -19.80 10.07 -36.66
N LYS A 508 -18.53 9.79 -36.31
CA LYS A 508 -17.36 9.90 -37.21
C LYS A 508 -16.39 8.76 -36.92
N ASN A 509 -15.75 8.18 -37.95
CA ASN A 509 -14.79 7.07 -37.84
C ASN A 509 -15.21 5.97 -36.84
N THR A 510 -16.50 5.60 -36.83
CA THR A 510 -17.16 4.62 -35.94
C THR A 510 -17.40 5.03 -34.48
N VAL A 511 -17.00 6.24 -34.08
CA VAL A 511 -17.21 6.79 -32.73
C VAL A 511 -18.46 7.66 -32.70
N ASN A 512 -19.30 7.44 -31.70
CA ASN A 512 -20.49 8.24 -31.42
C ASN A 512 -20.16 9.36 -30.42
N PHE A 513 -20.43 10.61 -30.80
CA PHE A 513 -20.23 11.81 -30.01
C PHE A 513 -21.57 12.33 -29.49
N ILE A 514 -21.69 12.44 -28.16
CA ILE A 514 -22.93 12.85 -27.47
C ILE A 514 -22.66 14.11 -26.63
N PRO A 515 -23.44 15.20 -26.74
CA PRO A 515 -23.26 16.41 -25.94
C PRO A 515 -23.43 16.15 -24.43
N ILE A 516 -22.57 16.75 -23.60
CA ILE A 516 -22.67 16.70 -22.13
C ILE A 516 -23.87 17.54 -21.67
N GLY A 517 -24.80 16.95 -20.90
CA GLY A 517 -25.92 17.66 -20.25
C GLY A 517 -27.29 17.46 -20.91
N ARG A 518 -27.35 16.93 -22.14
CA ARG A 518 -28.57 16.29 -22.62
C ARG A 518 -28.52 14.82 -22.23
N GLY A 519 -29.36 14.42 -21.28
CA GLY A 519 -29.74 13.01 -21.19
C GLY A 519 -30.17 12.55 -22.58
N LEU A 520 -29.91 11.29 -22.92
CA LEU A 520 -30.40 10.71 -24.17
C LEU A 520 -31.91 10.97 -24.24
N VAL A 521 -32.33 11.96 -25.05
CA VAL A 521 -33.71 12.08 -25.49
C VAL A 521 -33.89 11.00 -26.54
N THR A 522 -33.97 9.78 -26.06
CA THR A 522 -34.68 8.73 -26.74
C THR A 522 -35.63 8.21 -25.70
N LYS A 523 -36.94 8.42 -25.92
CA LYS A 523 -37.97 7.53 -25.38
C LYS A 523 -37.38 6.13 -25.34
N PRO A 524 -37.52 5.35 -24.25
CA PRO A 524 -37.12 3.96 -24.28
C PRO A 524 -37.77 3.36 -25.52
N LEU A 525 -36.97 3.09 -26.56
CA LEU A 525 -37.44 2.30 -27.67
C LEU A 525 -37.95 1.02 -27.01
N PRO A 526 -39.16 0.55 -27.37
CA PRO A 526 -39.67 -0.69 -26.82
C PRO A 526 -38.56 -1.74 -26.95
N LYS A 527 -38.38 -2.55 -25.89
CA LYS A 527 -37.38 -3.62 -25.76
C LYS A 527 -37.58 -4.73 -26.81
N THR A 528 -37.56 -4.37 -28.07
CA THR A 528 -37.87 -5.22 -29.22
C THR A 528 -36.94 -4.81 -30.34
N ALA A 529 -35.70 -5.29 -30.27
CA ALA A 529 -34.85 -5.70 -31.40
C ALA A 529 -33.36 -5.58 -31.02
N CYS A 530 -32.82 -6.57 -30.31
CA CYS A 530 -31.59 -7.29 -30.68
C CYS A 530 -31.23 -8.32 -29.58
N THR A 531 -32.03 -9.37 -29.43
CA THR A 531 -31.61 -10.58 -28.72
C THR A 531 -30.67 -11.38 -29.63
N LYS A 532 -29.41 -10.97 -29.76
CA LYS A 532 -28.37 -11.99 -29.96
C LYS A 532 -28.23 -12.72 -28.64
N SER A 533 -28.47 -14.03 -28.62
CA SER A 533 -28.61 -14.81 -27.41
C SER A 533 -27.38 -14.63 -26.52
N ARG A 534 -27.59 -13.98 -25.36
CA ARG A 534 -26.62 -13.85 -24.25
C ARG A 534 -26.06 -15.19 -23.81
N PHE A 535 -26.87 -16.22 -24.04
CA PHE A 535 -26.61 -17.60 -23.72
C PHE A 535 -26.31 -18.37 -25.01
N TYR A 536 -25.19 -19.08 -25.02
CA TYR A 536 -24.91 -20.11 -26.01
C TYR A 536 -24.86 -21.45 -25.30
N ARG A 537 -25.59 -22.41 -25.86
CA ARG A 537 -25.65 -23.79 -25.35
C ARG A 537 -24.42 -24.51 -25.88
N GLU A 538 -23.46 -24.77 -25.01
CA GLU A 538 -22.20 -25.45 -25.34
C GLU A 538 -22.43 -26.96 -25.46
N THR A 539 -23.33 -27.51 -24.63
CA THR A 539 -23.85 -28.90 -24.69
C THR A 539 -25.31 -28.93 -24.22
N GLU A 540 -26.00 -30.08 -24.33
CA GLU A 540 -27.40 -30.20 -23.85
C GLU A 540 -27.56 -29.78 -22.38
N ASP A 541 -26.57 -30.05 -21.54
CA ASP A 541 -26.63 -29.75 -20.09
C ASP A 541 -25.91 -28.46 -19.68
N ASN A 542 -25.29 -27.73 -20.61
CA ASN A 542 -24.41 -26.62 -20.26
C ASN A 542 -24.68 -25.36 -21.10
N ILE A 543 -25.13 -24.31 -20.42
CA ILE A 543 -25.41 -23.00 -20.99
C ILE A 543 -24.37 -22.00 -20.48
N LYS A 544 -23.67 -21.34 -21.40
CA LYS A 544 -22.63 -20.37 -21.07
C LYS A 544 -23.11 -18.94 -21.36
N ASP A 545 -23.04 -18.07 -20.37
CA ASP A 545 -23.23 -16.62 -20.56
C ASP A 545 -21.96 -16.03 -21.18
N ILE A 546 -22.03 -15.56 -22.42
CA ILE A 546 -20.87 -14.97 -23.13
C ILE A 546 -20.61 -13.53 -22.65
N GLY A 547 -21.56 -12.93 -21.93
CA GLY A 547 -21.55 -11.52 -21.56
C GLY A 547 -21.88 -10.58 -22.72
N GLU A 548 -22.17 -9.32 -22.41
CA GLU A 548 -22.36 -8.27 -23.42
C GLU A 548 -21.01 -7.87 -24.04
N LYS A 549 -20.88 -7.98 -25.37
CA LYS A 549 -19.73 -7.42 -26.11
C LYS A 549 -19.83 -5.89 -26.11
N SER A 550 -19.31 -5.26 -25.05
CA SER A 550 -19.21 -3.81 -24.92
C SER A 550 -17.77 -3.35 -25.12
N THR A 551 -17.58 -2.24 -25.83
CA THR A 551 -16.26 -1.64 -26.06
C THR A 551 -15.70 -1.01 -24.78
N GLY A 552 -14.36 -1.00 -24.66
CA GLY A 552 -13.69 -0.45 -23.48
C GLY A 552 -13.76 1.08 -23.42
N VAL A 553 -13.74 1.62 -22.20
CA VAL A 553 -13.69 3.07 -21.92
C VAL A 553 -12.42 3.69 -22.51
N LEU A 554 -11.25 3.10 -22.27
CA LEU A 554 -9.97 3.62 -22.76
C LEU A 554 -9.87 3.54 -24.30
N TYR A 555 -10.43 2.50 -24.91
CA TYR A 555 -10.52 2.41 -26.37
C TYR A 555 -11.41 3.52 -26.95
N SER A 556 -12.59 3.73 -26.37
CA SER A 556 -13.54 4.75 -26.83
C SER A 556 -12.94 6.16 -26.78
N ILE A 557 -12.25 6.53 -25.69
CA ILE A 557 -11.63 7.86 -25.57
C ILE A 557 -10.46 8.03 -26.56
N CYS A 558 -9.61 7.02 -26.72
CA CYS A 558 -8.46 7.10 -27.64
C CYS A 558 -8.91 7.20 -29.10
N GLN A 559 -9.93 6.43 -29.50
CA GLN A 559 -10.54 6.58 -30.83
C GLN A 559 -11.24 7.93 -31.00
N GLY A 560 -11.87 8.45 -29.94
CA GLY A 560 -12.47 9.79 -29.94
C GLY A 560 -11.43 10.87 -30.22
N ILE A 561 -10.31 10.86 -29.49
CA ILE A 561 -9.18 11.78 -29.70
C ILE A 561 -8.64 11.64 -31.13
N TYR A 562 -8.32 10.42 -31.56
CA TYR A 562 -7.84 10.16 -32.93
C TYR A 562 -8.80 10.74 -33.98
N THR A 563 -10.11 10.51 -33.81
CA THR A 563 -11.13 11.00 -34.75
C THR A 563 -11.17 12.53 -34.76
N THR A 564 -11.06 13.18 -33.60
CA THR A 564 -11.01 14.64 -33.48
C THR A 564 -9.79 15.23 -34.20
N ILE A 565 -8.61 14.60 -34.07
CA ILE A 565 -7.35 15.03 -34.73
C ILE A 565 -7.42 14.78 -36.24
N ASN A 566 -7.77 13.56 -36.65
CA ASN A 566 -7.76 13.14 -38.05
C ASN A 566 -8.82 13.84 -38.91
N GLN A 567 -10.00 14.10 -38.34
CA GLN A 567 -11.10 14.77 -39.05
C GLN A 567 -11.09 16.30 -38.83
N ASN A 568 -10.05 16.85 -38.22
CA ASN A 568 -9.90 18.28 -37.94
C ASN A 568 -11.12 18.90 -37.24
N ILE A 569 -11.72 18.17 -36.29
CA ILE A 569 -12.89 18.66 -35.54
C ILE A 569 -12.48 19.80 -34.60
N SER A 570 -11.31 19.68 -33.96
CA SER A 570 -10.70 20.73 -33.15
C SER A 570 -9.21 20.47 -32.96
N ASN A 571 -8.44 21.54 -32.85
CA ASN A 571 -7.02 21.53 -32.51
C ASN A 571 -6.75 21.72 -31.00
N ASN A 572 -7.79 22.00 -30.20
CA ASN A 572 -7.68 22.26 -28.76
C ASN A 572 -8.54 21.25 -27.99
N ILE A 573 -7.96 20.11 -27.65
CA ILE A 573 -8.65 18.93 -27.13
C ILE A 573 -8.36 18.79 -25.64
N VAL A 574 -9.42 18.68 -24.82
CA VAL A 574 -9.32 18.33 -23.39
C VAL A 574 -10.02 16.99 -23.17
N ALA A 575 -9.26 15.90 -23.11
CA ALA A 575 -9.77 14.55 -22.94
C ALA A 575 -9.54 14.05 -21.52
N THR A 576 -10.56 13.45 -20.92
CA THR A 576 -10.52 12.99 -19.53
C THR A 576 -10.97 11.53 -19.41
N VAL A 577 -10.26 10.73 -18.61
CA VAL A 577 -10.57 9.31 -18.40
C VAL A 577 -10.25 8.84 -16.99
N SER A 578 -11.00 7.85 -16.49
CA SER A 578 -10.69 7.21 -15.21
C SER A 578 -9.53 6.23 -15.33
N ILE A 579 -8.63 6.21 -14.33
CA ILE A 579 -7.52 5.25 -14.25
C ILE A 579 -8.01 3.80 -14.19
N GLN A 580 -9.20 3.57 -13.63
CA GLN A 580 -9.87 2.26 -13.52
C GLN A 580 -10.31 1.69 -14.89
N SER A 581 -10.18 2.47 -15.97
CA SER A 581 -10.30 1.97 -17.33
C SER A 581 -9.12 1.06 -17.73
N LEU A 582 -8.02 1.07 -16.97
CA LEU A 582 -6.95 0.09 -17.07
C LEU A 582 -7.45 -1.27 -16.58
N ARG A 583 -7.46 -2.27 -17.47
CA ARG A 583 -7.78 -3.65 -17.12
C ARG A 583 -6.78 -4.60 -17.75
N LYS A 584 -6.36 -5.62 -17.02
CA LYS A 584 -5.69 -6.79 -17.60
C LYS A 584 -6.74 -7.73 -18.18
N THR A 585 -6.53 -8.15 -19.41
CA THR A 585 -7.31 -9.20 -20.07
C THR A 585 -6.86 -10.57 -19.57
N PRO A 586 -7.69 -11.63 -19.68
CA PRO A 586 -7.33 -12.99 -19.25
C PRO A 586 -6.04 -13.53 -19.88
N ASN A 587 -5.65 -13.01 -21.05
CA ASN A 587 -4.46 -13.41 -21.79
C ASN A 587 -3.19 -12.65 -21.35
N GLY A 588 -3.27 -11.84 -20.28
CA GLY A 588 -2.14 -11.06 -19.76
C GLY A 588 -1.88 -9.72 -20.46
N ALA A 589 -2.54 -9.42 -21.59
CA ALA A 589 -2.48 -8.12 -22.24
C ALA A 589 -3.34 -7.09 -21.49
N ASP A 590 -2.93 -5.82 -21.43
CA ASP A 590 -3.72 -4.76 -20.81
C ASP A 590 -4.43 -3.85 -21.84
N THR A 591 -5.25 -2.93 -21.33
CA THR A 591 -5.95 -1.93 -22.16
C THR A 591 -5.06 -0.76 -22.58
N LEU A 592 -3.81 -0.63 -22.11
CA LEU A 592 -2.89 0.47 -22.47
C LEU A 592 -2.51 0.43 -23.95
N LYS A 593 -2.57 -0.75 -24.59
CA LYS A 593 -2.40 -0.87 -26.04
C LYS A 593 -3.28 0.10 -26.85
N HIS A 594 -4.41 0.54 -26.30
CA HIS A 594 -5.33 1.46 -26.95
C HIS A 594 -4.81 2.91 -27.01
N LEU A 595 -3.82 3.28 -26.20
CA LEU A 595 -3.14 4.57 -26.32
C LEU A 595 -2.52 4.76 -27.72
N ARG A 596 -2.07 3.66 -28.33
CA ARG A 596 -1.53 3.66 -29.68
C ARG A 596 -2.54 4.06 -30.75
N GLU A 597 -3.84 3.99 -30.47
CA GLU A 597 -4.88 4.39 -31.42
C GLU A 597 -4.88 5.89 -31.68
N ILE A 598 -4.41 6.72 -30.74
CA ILE A 598 -4.41 8.19 -30.85
C ILE A 598 -3.67 8.68 -32.10
N PHE A 599 -2.52 8.05 -32.41
CA PHE A 599 -1.63 8.45 -33.51
C PHE A 599 -1.48 7.38 -34.59
N LYS A 600 -2.41 6.41 -34.68
CA LYS A 600 -2.26 5.22 -35.53
C LYS A 600 -1.97 5.52 -37.01
N ASP A 601 -2.44 6.64 -37.55
CA ASP A 601 -2.21 7.02 -38.94
C ASP A 601 -0.81 7.59 -39.21
N ALA A 602 -0.11 8.02 -38.16
CA ALA A 602 1.27 8.50 -38.21
C ALA A 602 2.28 7.36 -37.98
N TYR A 603 1.83 6.11 -37.98
CA TYR A 603 2.67 4.93 -37.78
C TYR A 603 2.35 3.85 -38.80
N ASN A 604 3.40 3.30 -39.40
CA ASN A 604 3.33 2.17 -40.32
C ASN A 604 4.16 1.00 -39.75
N ARG A 605 3.62 -0.22 -39.78
CA ARG A 605 4.31 -1.40 -39.24
C ARG A 605 5.64 -1.70 -39.92
N ASN A 606 5.81 -1.30 -41.18
CA ASN A 606 7.02 -1.60 -41.96
C ASN A 606 8.08 -0.50 -41.83
N THR A 607 7.67 0.77 -41.74
CA THR A 607 8.58 1.92 -41.77
C THR A 607 8.66 2.68 -40.44
N GLY A 608 7.85 2.30 -39.44
CA GLY A 608 7.78 2.98 -38.16
C GLY A 608 6.98 4.29 -38.22
N VAL A 609 7.39 5.27 -37.41
CA VAL A 609 6.77 6.60 -37.33
C VAL A 609 6.97 7.36 -38.64
N MET A 610 5.92 8.02 -39.13
CA MET A 610 5.96 8.86 -40.33
C MET A 610 6.22 10.34 -39.96
N PRO A 611 7.43 10.89 -40.21
CA PRO A 611 7.79 12.24 -39.77
C PRO A 611 6.87 13.33 -40.32
N GLU A 612 6.53 13.26 -41.62
CA GLU A 612 5.68 14.26 -42.30
C GLU A 612 4.31 14.41 -41.62
N LYS A 613 3.67 13.29 -41.28
CA LYS A 613 2.38 13.31 -40.57
C LYS A 613 2.50 13.83 -39.14
N MET A 614 3.59 13.52 -38.45
CA MET A 614 3.83 14.06 -37.11
C MET A 614 4.02 15.58 -37.15
N GLN A 615 4.75 16.08 -38.15
CA GLN A 615 4.93 17.53 -38.38
C GLN A 615 3.61 18.21 -38.79
N GLU A 616 2.78 17.56 -39.62
CA GLU A 616 1.44 18.08 -39.97
C GLU A 616 0.54 18.22 -38.74
N ILE A 617 0.61 17.26 -37.81
CA ILE A 617 -0.14 17.31 -36.56
C ILE A 617 0.43 18.41 -35.66
N SER A 618 1.75 18.51 -35.50
CA SER A 618 2.39 19.47 -34.59
C SER A 618 2.20 20.93 -35.01
N GLN A 619 2.13 21.21 -36.32
CA GLN A 619 1.80 22.53 -36.85
C GLN A 619 0.43 23.04 -36.38
N ARG A 620 -0.49 22.13 -36.05
CA ARG A 620 -1.85 22.46 -35.59
C ARG A 620 -2.04 22.23 -34.09
N ILE A 621 -1.29 21.30 -33.51
CA ILE A 621 -1.39 20.86 -32.12
C ILE A 621 0.04 20.78 -31.57
N LYS A 622 0.57 21.92 -31.14
CA LYS A 622 1.94 22.01 -30.65
C LYS A 622 2.13 21.32 -29.30
N HIS A 623 1.18 21.47 -28.37
CA HIS A 623 1.33 20.99 -26.99
C HIS A 623 0.64 19.64 -26.78
N ILE A 624 1.38 18.60 -26.38
CA ILE A 624 0.82 17.28 -26.01
C ILE A 624 1.09 17.02 -24.53
N PHE A 625 0.10 17.28 -23.69
CA PHE A 625 0.22 17.14 -22.24
C PHE A 625 -0.58 15.93 -21.76
N ILE A 626 0.11 14.95 -21.19
CA ILE A 626 -0.49 13.78 -20.57
C ILE A 626 -0.35 13.91 -19.07
N MET A 627 -1.45 14.13 -18.36
CA MET A 627 -1.46 14.35 -16.92
C MET A 627 -2.05 13.16 -16.18
N ILE A 628 -1.33 12.61 -15.21
CA ILE A 628 -1.79 11.59 -14.29
C ILE A 628 -1.91 12.21 -12.90
N ASP A 629 -3.14 12.31 -12.38
CA ASP A 629 -3.42 12.79 -11.03
C ASP A 629 -3.57 11.60 -10.07
N GLU A 630 -3.00 11.71 -8.87
CA GLU A 630 -2.98 10.67 -7.83
C GLU A 630 -2.43 9.31 -8.31
N VAL A 631 -1.22 9.32 -8.88
CA VAL A 631 -0.58 8.11 -9.41
C VAL A 631 -0.42 6.99 -8.38
N THR A 632 -0.27 7.30 -7.09
CA THR A 632 -0.19 6.33 -5.99
C THR A 632 -1.53 6.12 -5.28
N GLY A 633 -2.60 6.77 -5.75
CA GLY A 633 -3.94 6.67 -5.17
C GLY A 633 -4.71 5.43 -5.62
N ASP A 634 -4.21 4.71 -6.63
CA ASP A 634 -4.78 3.49 -7.20
C ASP A 634 -3.64 2.54 -7.61
N ASP A 635 -3.85 1.23 -7.40
CA ASP A 635 -2.86 0.18 -7.68
C ASP A 635 -2.43 0.12 -9.17
N SER A 636 -3.20 0.75 -10.07
CA SER A 636 -3.00 0.80 -11.51
C SER A 636 -2.18 2.00 -12.00
N GLY A 637 -1.97 3.04 -11.17
CA GLY A 637 -1.45 4.32 -11.65
C GLY A 637 -0.03 4.26 -12.19
N VAL A 638 0.86 3.53 -11.53
CA VAL A 638 2.25 3.32 -11.99
C VAL A 638 2.30 2.53 -13.31
N ASN A 639 1.39 1.57 -13.50
CA ASN A 639 1.29 0.85 -14.78
C ASN A 639 0.84 1.79 -15.91
N PHE A 640 -0.09 2.71 -15.63
CA PHE A 640 -0.51 3.71 -16.61
C PHE A 640 0.64 4.65 -17.00
N LEU A 641 1.43 5.11 -16.03
CA LEU A 641 2.65 5.91 -16.28
C LEU A 641 3.65 5.16 -17.17
N HIS A 642 3.81 3.85 -16.97
CA HIS A 642 4.66 3.02 -17.82
C HIS A 642 4.12 2.87 -19.24
N GLY A 643 2.81 2.68 -19.41
CA GLY A 643 2.17 2.64 -20.74
C GLY A 643 2.34 3.95 -21.51
N ILE A 644 2.29 5.09 -20.81
CA ILE A 644 2.60 6.40 -21.42
C ILE A 644 4.06 6.45 -21.86
N LYS A 645 5.01 6.01 -21.02
CA LYS A 645 6.44 5.92 -21.42
C LYS A 645 6.61 5.11 -22.71
N GLU A 646 5.94 3.97 -22.83
CA GLU A 646 5.96 3.16 -24.05
C GLU A 646 5.36 3.92 -25.25
N LEU A 647 4.24 4.64 -25.06
CA LEU A 647 3.64 5.48 -26.11
C LEU A 647 4.61 6.55 -26.63
N LEU A 648 5.27 7.31 -25.74
CA LEU A 648 6.21 8.36 -26.14
C LEU A 648 7.37 7.77 -26.94
N LYS A 649 7.86 6.58 -26.56
CA LYS A 649 8.94 5.87 -27.25
C LYS A 649 8.48 5.32 -28.61
N ASP A 650 7.33 4.66 -28.66
CA ASP A 650 6.83 4.01 -29.88
C ASP A 650 6.53 5.03 -31.00
N TYR A 651 6.12 6.24 -30.62
CA TYR A 651 5.76 7.33 -31.53
C TYR A 651 6.79 8.47 -31.60
N ASN A 652 7.93 8.36 -30.90
CA ASN A 652 8.97 9.38 -30.83
C ASN A 652 8.43 10.79 -30.53
N LEU A 653 7.46 10.90 -29.62
CA LEU A 653 6.75 12.16 -29.33
C LEU A 653 7.62 13.24 -28.65
N THR A 654 8.84 12.89 -28.24
CA THR A 654 9.84 13.81 -27.69
C THR A 654 10.92 14.20 -28.70
N ASN A 655 10.82 13.77 -29.97
CA ASN A 655 11.78 14.17 -31.00
C ASN A 655 11.58 15.67 -31.33
N PRO A 656 12.58 16.55 -31.12
CA PRO A 656 12.47 17.97 -31.43
C PRO A 656 12.15 18.25 -32.91
N GLU A 657 12.57 17.37 -33.84
CA GLU A 657 12.32 17.52 -35.28
C GLU A 657 10.83 17.46 -35.65
N PHE A 658 10.00 16.86 -34.79
CA PHE A 658 8.55 16.82 -35.01
C PHE A 658 7.88 18.11 -34.56
N GLY A 659 8.50 18.94 -33.72
CA GLY A 659 7.98 20.24 -33.29
C GLY A 659 6.93 20.18 -32.17
N PHE A 660 6.75 19.05 -31.50
CA PHE A 660 5.86 18.95 -30.33
C PHE A 660 6.52 19.43 -29.04
N ASN A 661 5.77 20.15 -28.21
CA ASN A 661 6.05 20.29 -26.79
C ASN A 661 5.28 19.22 -26.00
N THR A 662 5.92 18.07 -25.80
CA THR A 662 5.32 16.93 -25.09
C THR A 662 5.69 16.94 -23.61
N LYS A 663 4.68 16.83 -22.72
CA LYS A 663 4.86 16.75 -21.26
C LYS A 663 4.12 15.57 -20.66
N VAL A 664 4.78 14.83 -19.78
CA VAL A 664 4.16 13.84 -18.89
C VAL A 664 4.12 14.45 -17.49
N ILE A 665 2.94 14.84 -17.05
CA ILE A 665 2.71 15.54 -15.79
C ILE A 665 2.20 14.54 -14.76
N VAL A 666 2.93 14.33 -13.67
CA VAL A 666 2.52 13.44 -12.58
C VAL A 666 2.20 14.30 -11.37
N ALA A 667 0.93 14.41 -11.02
CA ALA A 667 0.49 15.18 -9.86
C ALA A 667 0.11 14.23 -8.73
N ASP A 668 0.93 14.21 -7.67
CA ASP A 668 0.60 13.42 -6.48
C ASP A 668 1.13 14.08 -5.22
N ALA A 669 0.24 14.31 -4.26
CA ALA A 669 0.60 14.85 -2.95
C ALA A 669 1.12 13.78 -2.00
N SER A 670 1.09 12.50 -2.37
CA SER A 670 1.76 11.46 -1.60
C SER A 670 3.28 11.53 -1.76
N ILE A 671 3.79 11.90 -2.93
CA ILE A 671 5.23 11.87 -3.20
C ILE A 671 5.82 13.24 -2.89
N VAL A 672 6.94 13.31 -2.17
CA VAL A 672 7.47 14.59 -1.63
C VAL A 672 8.90 14.89 -2.08
N GLU A 673 9.65 13.88 -2.55
CA GLU A 673 11.06 14.00 -2.93
C GLU A 673 11.43 13.14 -4.16
N LYS A 674 12.53 13.49 -4.83
CA LYS A 674 13.00 12.81 -6.06
C LYS A 674 13.38 11.35 -5.84
N GLU A 675 13.90 10.99 -4.68
CA GLU A 675 14.30 9.62 -4.34
C GLU A 675 13.08 8.71 -4.29
N VAL A 676 11.99 9.16 -3.64
CA VAL A 676 10.72 8.41 -3.62
C VAL A 676 10.11 8.33 -5.02
N ILE A 677 10.22 9.39 -5.85
CA ILE A 677 9.80 9.33 -7.25
C ILE A 677 10.57 8.23 -8.00
N GLN A 678 11.90 8.21 -7.89
CA GLN A 678 12.72 7.23 -8.59
C GLN A 678 12.46 5.81 -8.07
N GLN A 679 12.37 5.63 -6.76
CA GLN A 679 12.18 4.32 -6.13
C GLN A 679 10.78 3.76 -6.41
N HIS A 680 9.74 4.59 -6.37
CA HIS A 680 8.34 4.16 -6.49
C HIS A 680 7.77 4.27 -7.92
N LEU A 681 8.22 5.18 -8.77
CA LEU A 681 7.57 5.38 -10.08
C LEU A 681 8.35 4.79 -11.26
N SER A 682 9.63 4.42 -11.08
CA SER A 682 10.46 3.93 -12.20
C SER A 682 10.13 2.52 -12.66
N GLN A 683 9.54 1.68 -11.79
CA GLN A 683 9.25 0.27 -12.08
C GLN A 683 7.80 -0.09 -11.77
N THR A 684 7.26 -1.03 -12.55
CA THR A 684 5.90 -1.58 -12.43
C THR A 684 5.84 -2.84 -11.56
N SER A 685 6.94 -3.19 -10.90
CA SER A 685 7.02 -4.33 -10.01
C SER A 685 5.94 -4.23 -8.92
N PRO A 686 5.23 -5.33 -8.62
CA PRO A 686 4.25 -5.31 -7.55
C PRO A 686 4.89 -4.89 -6.23
N GLU A 687 4.31 -3.90 -5.58
CA GLU A 687 4.72 -3.41 -4.28
C GLU A 687 3.51 -3.44 -3.31
N PRO A 688 3.71 -3.84 -2.05
CA PRO A 688 2.72 -3.74 -0.99
C PRO A 688 2.49 -2.27 -0.56
N ASP A 689 1.45 -2.02 0.24
CA ASP A 689 1.33 -0.77 1.02
C ASP A 689 2.61 -0.59 1.88
N LYS A 690 3.15 0.63 1.95
CA LYS A 690 4.37 0.95 2.72
C LYS A 690 4.44 2.41 3.16
N ILE A 691 5.23 2.65 4.19
CA ILE A 691 5.60 3.99 4.67
C ILE A 691 7.07 4.23 4.33
N TYR A 692 7.34 5.30 3.56
CA TYR A 692 8.70 5.79 3.42
C TYR A 692 9.05 6.63 4.64
N PHE A 693 10.17 6.30 5.27
CA PHE A 693 10.69 6.98 6.43
C PHE A 693 12.09 7.50 6.11
N ARG A 694 12.30 8.81 6.20
CA ARG A 694 13.54 9.47 5.79
C ARG A 694 14.00 10.45 6.86
N PRO A 695 15.25 10.37 7.36
CA PRO A 695 15.80 11.46 8.16
C PRO A 695 15.93 12.71 7.29
N VAL A 696 15.64 13.86 7.86
CA VAL A 696 15.92 15.14 7.21
C VAL A 696 17.15 15.75 7.87
N GLY A 697 18.13 16.14 7.06
CA GLY A 697 19.35 16.83 7.52
C GLY A 697 19.05 18.25 8.01
N GLU A 698 19.98 19.19 7.81
CA GLU A 698 19.70 20.60 8.07
C GLU A 698 18.54 21.06 7.16
N ILE A 699 17.40 21.36 7.79
CA ILE A 699 16.21 21.80 7.08
C ILE A 699 16.43 23.23 6.61
N HIS A 700 16.41 23.45 5.29
CA HIS A 700 15.94 24.71 4.77
C HIS A 700 14.41 24.64 4.80
N ASP A 701 13.78 25.33 5.77
CA ASP A 701 12.31 25.46 5.94
C ASP A 701 11.75 26.28 4.76
N SER A 702 11.85 25.73 3.55
CA SER A 702 11.38 26.38 2.35
C SER A 702 9.98 25.88 2.01
N PRO A 703 8.99 26.79 1.89
CA PRO A 703 7.64 26.43 1.49
C PRO A 703 7.56 25.96 0.02
N LEU A 704 8.62 26.16 -0.76
CA LEU A 704 8.69 25.85 -2.18
C LEU A 704 10.07 25.23 -2.51
N LYS A 705 10.07 24.10 -3.22
CA LYS A 705 11.30 23.40 -3.62
C LYS A 705 11.19 22.94 -5.06
N VAL A 706 12.26 23.14 -5.83
CA VAL A 706 12.39 22.68 -7.22
C VAL A 706 13.62 21.80 -7.33
N GLU A 707 13.46 20.61 -7.89
CA GLU A 707 14.57 19.67 -8.10
C GLU A 707 14.54 19.17 -9.53
N THR A 708 15.69 19.22 -10.21
CA THR A 708 15.84 18.61 -11.54
C THR A 708 16.61 17.31 -11.43
N PHE A 709 16.21 16.32 -12.23
CA PHE A 709 16.82 15.00 -12.22
C PHE A 709 16.52 14.27 -13.54
N GLU A 710 17.06 13.07 -13.70
CA GLU A 710 16.74 12.20 -14.83
C GLU A 710 15.73 11.13 -14.37
N PHE A 711 14.65 10.98 -15.14
CA PHE A 711 13.64 9.95 -14.92
C PHE A 711 13.43 9.19 -16.23
N ASN A 712 13.63 7.87 -16.19
CA ASN A 712 13.44 7.02 -17.37
C ASN A 712 14.23 7.50 -18.62
N GLN A 713 15.46 7.98 -18.43
CA GLN A 713 16.33 8.49 -19.51
C GLN A 713 15.84 9.77 -20.18
N GLN A 714 14.99 10.52 -19.49
CA GLN A 714 14.47 11.79 -19.95
C GLN A 714 14.61 12.85 -18.85
N PRO A 715 14.77 14.13 -19.23
CA PRO A 715 14.91 15.20 -18.26
C PRO A 715 13.60 15.41 -17.48
N ALA A 716 13.72 15.47 -16.16
CA ALA A 716 12.61 15.62 -15.24
C ALA A 716 12.80 16.81 -14.29
N ILE A 717 11.67 17.32 -13.79
CA ILE A 717 11.61 18.36 -12.77
C ILE A 717 10.53 18.00 -11.74
N ALA A 718 10.83 18.15 -10.45
CA ALA A 718 9.88 18.05 -9.36
C ALA A 718 9.67 19.43 -8.73
N ILE A 719 8.41 19.82 -8.58
CA ILE A 719 7.98 21.08 -7.96
C ILE A 719 7.14 20.73 -6.73
N ASN A 720 7.71 20.94 -5.55
CA ASN A 720 7.04 20.72 -4.28
C ASN A 720 6.62 22.05 -3.63
N ALA A 721 5.50 22.02 -2.93
CA ALA A 721 5.03 23.10 -2.07
C ALA A 721 4.52 22.52 -0.75
N ASN A 722 5.09 23.02 0.35
CA ASN A 722 4.72 22.68 1.73
C ASN A 722 3.97 23.87 2.32
N SER A 723 2.68 23.69 2.56
CA SER A 723 1.83 24.72 3.15
C SER A 723 0.54 24.11 3.67
N TYR A 724 -0.16 24.83 4.54
CA TYR A 724 -1.52 24.49 4.95
C TYR A 724 -2.44 25.71 4.83
N PRO A 725 -3.72 25.57 4.44
CA PRO A 725 -4.63 26.69 4.30
C PRO A 725 -5.16 27.15 5.66
N ALA A 726 -4.30 27.62 6.56
CA ALA A 726 -4.71 28.27 7.82
C ALA A 726 -3.62 29.21 8.30
N SER A 727 -3.93 30.12 9.24
CA SER A 727 -2.89 30.85 9.99
C SER A 727 -2.34 30.05 11.17
N SER A 728 -3.17 29.17 11.75
CA SER A 728 -2.80 28.25 12.82
C SER A 728 -3.74 27.06 12.81
N LEU A 729 -3.30 25.95 13.39
CA LEU A 729 -4.04 24.69 13.43
C LEU A 729 -4.08 24.15 14.85
N ASP A 730 -5.27 24.16 15.45
CA ASP A 730 -5.51 23.52 16.73
C ASP A 730 -5.89 22.05 16.48
N ILE A 731 -5.03 21.13 16.92
CA ILE A 731 -5.27 19.69 16.80
C ILE A 731 -5.64 19.12 18.16
N THR A 732 -6.82 18.51 18.25
CA THR A 732 -7.29 17.77 19.42
C THR A 732 -7.25 16.27 19.13
N TYR A 733 -6.54 15.51 19.95
CA TYR A 733 -6.55 14.05 19.95
C TYR A 733 -7.50 13.57 21.06
N LYS A 734 -8.62 12.96 20.70
CA LYS A 734 -9.55 12.29 21.62
C LYS A 734 -9.34 10.78 21.53
N ILE A 735 -8.74 10.22 22.56
CA ILE A 735 -8.37 8.81 22.63
C ILE A 735 -9.30 8.10 23.61
N PHE A 736 -9.88 6.98 23.18
CA PHE A 736 -10.74 6.13 24.00
C PHE A 736 -10.06 4.79 24.19
N LEU A 737 -9.55 4.52 25.39
CA LEU A 737 -8.82 3.29 25.68
C LEU A 737 -9.63 2.38 26.61
N GLN A 738 -9.85 1.13 26.19
CA GLN A 738 -10.48 0.10 27.00
C GLN A 738 -9.43 -0.92 27.44
N CYS A 739 -9.24 -1.13 28.74
CA CYS A 739 -8.41 -2.25 29.22
C CYS A 739 -9.24 -3.52 29.15
N TYR A 740 -8.71 -4.57 28.51
CA TYR A 740 -9.46 -5.79 28.24
C TYR A 740 -8.62 -7.03 28.55
N GLU A 741 -9.17 -7.92 29.37
CA GLU A 741 -8.61 -9.25 29.57
C GLU A 741 -8.92 -10.11 28.35
N PHE A 742 -7.88 -10.67 27.73
CA PHE A 742 -8.01 -11.50 26.55
C PHE A 742 -8.80 -12.77 26.88
N ASN A 743 -10.00 -12.86 26.32
CA ASN A 743 -10.83 -14.05 26.36
C ASN A 743 -11.13 -14.53 24.93
N GLU A 744 -10.63 -15.72 24.59
CA GLU A 744 -10.80 -16.30 23.26
C GLU A 744 -12.27 -16.45 22.87
N ALA A 745 -13.20 -16.70 23.78
CA ALA A 745 -14.62 -16.87 23.46
C ALA A 745 -15.32 -15.53 23.18
N LYS A 746 -15.03 -14.48 23.97
CA LYS A 746 -15.80 -13.22 24.00
C LYS A 746 -15.20 -12.04 23.21
N PHE A 747 -14.07 -12.22 22.54
CA PHE A 747 -13.31 -11.13 21.92
C PHE A 747 -14.13 -10.20 20.97
N GLN A 748 -15.11 -10.73 20.23
CA GLN A 748 -15.93 -9.95 19.28
C GLN A 748 -17.10 -9.18 19.93
N ASP A 749 -17.79 -9.76 20.92
CA ASP A 749 -19.02 -9.16 21.46
C ASP A 749 -18.78 -7.86 22.24
N ASN A 750 -17.60 -7.71 22.85
CA ASN A 750 -17.30 -6.58 23.71
C ASN A 750 -16.91 -5.29 22.96
N ASN A 751 -16.67 -5.30 21.64
CA ASN A 751 -16.24 -4.08 20.91
C ASN A 751 -17.36 -3.07 20.69
N LYS A 752 -18.62 -3.49 20.88
CA LYS A 752 -19.80 -2.65 20.67
C LYS A 752 -19.83 -1.44 21.61
N GLU A 753 -19.39 -1.62 22.86
CA GLU A 753 -19.42 -0.54 23.85
C GLU A 753 -18.42 0.58 23.54
N LEU A 754 -17.20 0.22 23.12
CA LEU A 754 -16.17 1.18 22.72
C LEU A 754 -16.64 1.98 21.50
N ILE A 755 -17.13 1.29 20.46
CA ILE A 755 -17.69 1.93 19.25
C ILE A 755 -18.83 2.89 19.62
N LYS A 756 -19.76 2.45 20.48
CA LYS A 756 -20.89 3.28 20.94
C LYS A 756 -20.42 4.52 21.70
N THR A 757 -19.41 4.39 22.55
CA THR A 757 -18.84 5.50 23.33
C THR A 757 -18.20 6.55 22.43
N VAL A 758 -17.42 6.10 21.44
CA VAL A 758 -16.80 6.99 20.44
C VAL A 758 -17.88 7.73 19.64
N GLN A 759 -18.87 7.00 19.11
CA GLN A 759 -20.00 7.62 18.38
C GLN A 759 -20.75 8.65 19.24
N THR A 760 -20.96 8.36 20.53
CA THR A 760 -21.64 9.28 21.45
C THR A 760 -20.84 10.56 21.65
N ASN A 761 -19.52 10.47 21.73
CA ASN A 761 -18.65 11.63 21.85
C ASN A 761 -18.63 12.47 20.57
N ILE A 762 -18.53 11.82 19.39
CA ILE A 762 -18.63 12.51 18.10
C ILE A 762 -19.98 13.24 17.99
N LEU A 763 -21.08 12.58 18.37
CA LEU A 763 -22.43 13.17 18.39
C LEU A 763 -22.49 14.39 19.32
N SER A 764 -21.92 14.29 20.51
CA SER A 764 -21.87 15.39 21.48
C SER A 764 -21.12 16.60 20.93
N ASP A 765 -19.97 16.38 20.27
CA ASP A 765 -19.19 17.46 19.68
C ASP A 765 -19.94 18.13 18.53
N ILE A 766 -20.55 17.35 17.63
CA ILE A 766 -21.37 17.88 16.54
C ILE A 766 -22.51 18.73 17.09
N ASN A 767 -23.26 18.21 18.08
CA ASN A 767 -24.36 18.96 18.69
C ASN A 767 -23.87 20.25 19.35
N SER A 768 -22.75 20.21 20.10
CA SER A 768 -22.18 21.41 20.73
C SER A 768 -21.84 22.50 19.70
N TYR A 769 -21.33 22.12 18.53
CA TYR A 769 -21.07 23.07 17.45
C TYR A 769 -22.34 23.53 16.73
N LEU A 770 -23.36 22.68 16.61
CA LEU A 770 -24.65 23.03 16.01
C LEU A 770 -25.46 23.97 16.91
N ASP A 771 -25.33 23.84 18.24
CA ASP A 771 -26.00 24.69 19.23
C ASP A 771 -25.40 26.09 19.30
N ASN A 772 -24.21 26.30 18.73
CA ASN A 772 -23.59 27.61 18.59
C ASN A 772 -23.87 28.19 17.18
N PRO A 773 -24.72 29.22 17.05
CA PRO A 773 -25.06 29.83 15.76
C PRO A 773 -23.84 30.36 15.01
N GLU A 774 -22.87 30.92 15.75
CA GLU A 774 -21.62 31.50 15.24
C GLU A 774 -20.59 30.45 14.80
N SER A 775 -20.85 29.17 15.05
CA SER A 775 -19.94 28.10 14.65
C SER A 775 -19.74 28.10 13.13
N SER A 776 -18.54 27.79 12.66
CA SER A 776 -18.30 27.66 11.22
C SER A 776 -18.81 26.31 10.70
N GLN A 777 -18.75 26.11 9.39
CA GLN A 777 -19.12 24.83 8.79
C GLN A 777 -18.21 23.70 9.31
N ILE A 778 -18.81 22.53 9.51
CA ILE A 778 -18.18 21.35 10.10
C ILE A 778 -17.99 20.27 9.03
N LEU A 779 -16.79 19.70 8.92
CA LEU A 779 -16.53 18.50 8.12
C LEU A 779 -16.43 17.30 9.05
N VAL A 780 -17.19 16.24 8.78
CA VAL A 780 -17.18 15.00 9.55
C VAL A 780 -16.76 13.85 8.64
N TYR A 781 -15.61 13.25 8.93
CA TYR A 781 -15.07 12.11 8.19
C TYR A 781 -15.17 10.83 9.01
N ILE A 782 -15.95 9.89 8.50
CA ILE A 782 -16.11 8.53 9.03
C ILE A 782 -16.09 7.58 7.83
N GLN A 783 -15.17 6.61 7.84
CA GLN A 783 -15.00 5.69 6.71
C GLN A 783 -16.20 4.73 6.54
N ASP A 784 -16.79 4.29 7.65
CA ASP A 784 -17.92 3.38 7.66
C ASP A 784 -19.24 4.13 7.40
N ILE A 785 -19.82 3.92 6.23
CA ILE A 785 -21.07 4.56 5.82
C ILE A 785 -22.24 4.22 6.75
N ARG A 786 -22.27 3.02 7.36
CA ARG A 786 -23.34 2.63 8.27
C ARG A 786 -23.26 3.42 9.57
N LYS A 787 -22.05 3.56 10.14
CA LYS A 787 -21.84 4.40 11.34
C LYS A 787 -22.22 5.86 11.08
N LEU A 788 -21.91 6.37 9.90
CA LEU A 788 -22.24 7.73 9.49
C LEU A 788 -23.77 7.92 9.39
N GLN A 789 -24.48 6.96 8.79
CA GLN A 789 -25.95 6.96 8.76
C GLN A 789 -26.58 6.89 10.16
N GLU A 790 -26.08 6.00 11.02
CA GLU A 790 -26.52 5.92 12.42
C GLU A 790 -26.32 7.23 13.19
N LEU A 791 -25.26 7.97 12.89
CA LEU A 791 -24.97 9.26 13.50
C LEU A 791 -25.97 10.33 13.04
N ILE A 792 -26.26 10.39 11.74
CA ILE A 792 -27.27 11.29 11.16
C ILE A 792 -28.64 10.99 11.76
N ASP A 793 -29.05 9.73 11.80
CA ASP A 793 -30.34 9.30 12.37
C ASP A 793 -30.48 9.70 13.84
N LYS A 794 -29.39 9.62 14.61
CA LYS A 794 -29.38 10.08 16.01
C LYS A 794 -29.55 11.60 16.09
N ILE A 795 -28.88 12.39 15.25
CA ILE A 795 -29.03 13.85 15.24
C ILE A 795 -30.48 14.24 14.88
N SER A 796 -31.04 13.63 13.84
CA SER A 796 -32.42 13.88 13.37
C SER A 796 -33.49 13.53 14.40
N LYS A 797 -33.20 12.70 15.41
CA LYS A 797 -34.11 12.43 16.54
C LYS A 797 -34.14 13.56 17.57
N TYR A 798 -33.07 14.33 17.70
CA TYR A 798 -32.97 15.41 18.70
C TYR A 798 -33.33 16.78 18.13
N ARG A 799 -33.22 16.98 16.81
CA ARG A 799 -33.55 18.24 16.14
C ARG A 799 -34.01 18.02 14.70
N LYS A 800 -34.67 19.03 14.14
CA LYS A 800 -34.90 19.09 12.69
C LYS A 800 -33.53 19.14 11.99
N PHE A 801 -33.28 18.15 11.13
CA PHE A 801 -31.98 17.97 10.47
C PHE A 801 -32.21 17.37 9.08
N GLU A 802 -32.28 18.23 8.06
CA GLU A 802 -32.65 17.91 6.69
C GLU A 802 -31.46 17.93 5.73
N GLN A 803 -31.40 16.96 4.82
CA GLN A 803 -30.35 16.87 3.80
C GLN A 803 -30.51 18.01 2.79
N TYR A 804 -29.39 18.60 2.33
CA TYR A 804 -29.29 19.76 1.44
C TYR A 804 -29.70 21.11 2.05
N THR A 805 -30.20 21.11 3.30
CA THR A 805 -30.49 22.32 4.07
C THR A 805 -29.53 22.45 5.24
N ASP A 806 -29.54 21.46 6.14
CA ASP A 806 -28.72 21.47 7.35
C ASP A 806 -27.42 20.71 7.16
N TYR A 807 -27.45 19.62 6.36
CA TYR A 807 -26.29 18.78 6.12
C TYR A 807 -26.18 18.22 4.71
N LEU A 808 -24.96 17.80 4.36
CA LEU A 808 -24.66 17.01 3.17
C LEU A 808 -24.09 15.65 3.55
N GLU A 809 -24.44 14.64 2.77
CA GLU A 809 -23.83 13.30 2.84
C GLU A 809 -23.14 13.00 1.52
N ILE A 810 -21.84 12.69 1.58
CA ILE A 810 -21.01 12.48 0.41
C ILE A 810 -20.37 11.08 0.46
N HIS A 811 -20.62 10.27 -0.56
CA HIS A 811 -20.10 8.91 -0.74
C HIS A 811 -19.86 8.57 -2.22
N ALA A 812 -19.13 7.49 -2.53
CA ALA A 812 -18.69 7.12 -3.88
C ALA A 812 -19.81 7.05 -4.94
N ASN A 813 -21.00 6.64 -4.51
CA ASN A 813 -22.12 6.25 -5.38
C ASN A 813 -23.09 7.39 -5.72
N LEU A 814 -22.68 8.66 -5.60
CA LEU A 814 -23.56 9.79 -5.92
C LEU A 814 -23.88 9.88 -7.43
N SER A 815 -25.16 10.00 -7.76
CA SER A 815 -25.65 10.24 -9.13
C SER A 815 -25.31 11.66 -9.61
N GLY A 816 -25.34 11.89 -10.93
CA GLY A 816 -25.07 13.21 -11.53
C GLY A 816 -25.98 14.32 -11.01
N GLU A 817 -27.27 14.04 -10.84
CA GLU A 817 -28.25 15.01 -10.30
C GLU A 817 -27.97 15.39 -8.84
N LYS A 818 -27.64 14.41 -7.98
CA LYS A 818 -27.27 14.68 -6.59
C LYS A 818 -26.00 15.54 -6.50
N LYS A 819 -25.07 15.38 -7.44
CA LYS A 819 -23.83 16.18 -7.50
C LYS A 819 -24.09 17.65 -7.82
N SER A 820 -24.98 17.95 -8.78
CA SER A 820 -25.35 19.35 -9.06
C SER A 820 -26.00 20.02 -7.85
N LYS A 821 -26.90 19.31 -7.17
CA LYS A 821 -27.52 19.80 -5.93
C LYS A 821 -26.49 20.06 -4.82
N ILE A 822 -25.50 19.18 -4.65
CA ILE A 822 -24.40 19.39 -3.69
C ILE A 822 -23.63 20.67 -4.02
N GLU A 823 -23.31 20.93 -5.28
CA GLU A 823 -22.59 22.15 -5.68
C GLU A 823 -23.37 23.44 -5.37
N GLU A 824 -24.70 23.41 -5.49
CA GLU A 824 -25.58 24.53 -5.19
C GLU A 824 -25.61 24.86 -3.68
N CYS A 825 -25.70 23.85 -2.80
CA CYS A 825 -25.91 24.06 -1.36
C CYS A 825 -24.67 23.86 -0.47
N LYS A 826 -23.51 23.43 -1.02
CA LYS A 826 -22.30 23.10 -0.22
C LYS A 826 -21.78 24.24 0.65
N GLN A 827 -22.11 25.50 0.34
CA GLN A 827 -21.68 26.67 1.10
C GLN A 827 -22.69 27.09 2.17
N ASP A 828 -23.91 26.53 2.13
CA ASP A 828 -25.03 26.95 2.97
C ASP A 828 -25.29 25.95 4.10
N VAL A 829 -24.99 24.67 3.87
CA VAL A 829 -25.13 23.64 4.91
C VAL A 829 -24.14 23.84 6.06
N LYS A 830 -24.57 23.49 7.27
CA LYS A 830 -23.73 23.59 8.48
C LYS A 830 -22.79 22.40 8.66
N VAL A 831 -23.22 21.19 8.24
CA VAL A 831 -22.45 19.96 8.44
C VAL A 831 -22.27 19.20 7.13
N VAL A 832 -21.07 18.69 6.88
CA VAL A 832 -20.77 17.84 5.73
C VAL A 832 -20.21 16.51 6.22
N PHE A 833 -20.97 15.44 6.03
CA PHE A 833 -20.54 14.07 6.30
C PHE A 833 -19.90 13.44 5.06
N MET A 834 -18.74 12.80 5.22
CA MET A 834 -17.98 12.22 4.12
C MET A 834 -17.31 10.89 4.49
N THR A 835 -17.22 10.00 3.51
CA THR A 835 -16.48 8.71 3.56
C THR A 835 -15.18 8.76 2.76
N SER A 836 -14.35 7.72 2.83
CA SER A 836 -13.06 7.58 2.10
C SER A 836 -13.15 7.96 0.63
N SER A 837 -14.13 7.39 -0.06
CA SER A 837 -14.43 7.62 -1.48
C SER A 837 -14.87 9.05 -1.84
N ALA A 838 -15.38 9.80 -0.85
CA ALA A 838 -15.92 11.15 -1.00
C ALA A 838 -14.97 12.25 -0.54
N SER A 839 -13.89 11.90 0.14
CA SER A 839 -12.80 12.82 0.53
C SER A 839 -12.08 13.47 -0.66
N ARG A 840 -12.51 13.22 -1.91
CA ARG A 840 -11.77 13.44 -3.15
C ARG A 840 -12.59 14.19 -4.20
N GLY A 841 -12.32 15.48 -4.39
CA GLY A 841 -12.84 16.28 -5.53
C GLY A 841 -13.47 17.62 -5.12
N LEU A 842 -14.16 17.67 -3.98
CA LEU A 842 -14.84 18.88 -3.50
C LEU A 842 -13.95 19.70 -2.57
N SER A 843 -14.25 20.99 -2.40
CA SER A 843 -13.64 21.87 -1.39
C SER A 843 -14.75 22.64 -0.67
N PHE A 844 -14.54 22.90 0.62
CA PHE A 844 -15.49 23.51 1.53
C PHE A 844 -14.86 24.78 2.16
N PRO A 845 -14.92 25.93 1.46
CA PRO A 845 -14.21 27.15 1.87
C PRO A 845 -14.65 27.72 3.22
N LYS A 846 -15.90 27.48 3.64
CA LYS A 846 -16.45 27.98 4.91
C LYS A 846 -16.16 27.05 6.09
N ALA A 847 -15.54 25.89 5.86
CA ALA A 847 -15.23 24.96 6.94
C ALA A 847 -14.02 25.40 7.76
N LYS A 848 -14.17 25.46 9.09
CA LYS A 848 -13.05 25.67 10.03
C LYS A 848 -12.86 24.52 11.01
N ILE A 849 -13.86 23.63 11.13
CA ILE A 849 -13.88 22.51 12.07
C ILE A 849 -13.88 21.20 11.29
N ILE A 850 -12.96 20.31 11.61
CA ILE A 850 -12.82 19.01 10.95
C ILE A 850 -12.79 17.92 12.03
N LEU A 851 -13.72 16.97 11.96
CA LEU A 851 -13.86 15.83 12.85
C LEU A 851 -13.51 14.56 12.07
N VAL A 852 -12.56 13.76 12.57
CA VAL A 852 -12.02 12.61 11.83
C VAL A 852 -11.93 11.38 12.75
N GLU A 853 -12.69 10.31 12.44
CA GLU A 853 -12.47 8.99 13.05
C GLU A 853 -11.29 8.31 12.35
N ILE A 854 -10.24 7.95 13.10
CA ILE A 854 -9.05 7.27 12.54
C ILE A 854 -9.31 5.75 12.50
N PRO A 855 -9.36 5.13 11.31
CA PRO A 855 -9.49 3.69 11.17
C PRO A 855 -8.15 2.98 11.48
N LYS A 856 -8.24 1.68 11.78
CA LYS A 856 -7.11 0.85 12.25
C LYS A 856 -6.61 -0.23 11.30
N PHE A 857 -7.26 -0.38 10.17
CA PHE A 857 -6.80 -1.27 9.11
C PHE A 857 -6.15 -0.42 8.01
N GLN A 858 -5.38 -1.02 7.10
CA GLN A 858 -4.80 -0.33 5.92
C GLN A 858 -4.27 1.08 6.24
N ILE A 859 -3.41 1.17 7.25
CA ILE A 859 -3.00 2.44 7.87
C ILE A 859 -2.44 3.40 6.82
N GLU A 860 -1.65 2.89 5.88
CA GLU A 860 -1.02 3.65 4.80
C GLU A 860 -2.07 4.33 3.90
N ARG A 861 -3.07 3.59 3.44
CA ARG A 861 -4.15 4.13 2.58
C ARG A 861 -5.00 5.13 3.35
N ASN A 862 -5.38 4.77 4.57
CA ASN A 862 -6.27 5.58 5.39
C ASN A 862 -5.63 6.89 5.85
N LEU A 863 -4.34 6.90 6.17
CA LEU A 863 -3.62 8.13 6.50
C LEU A 863 -3.54 9.07 5.31
N MET A 864 -3.31 8.55 4.10
CA MET A 864 -3.34 9.37 2.89
C MET A 864 -4.71 10.01 2.68
N GLU A 865 -5.79 9.28 2.92
CA GLU A 865 -7.15 9.82 2.86
C GLU A 865 -7.41 10.89 3.91
N VAL A 866 -6.99 10.67 5.16
CA VAL A 866 -7.08 11.67 6.24
C VAL A 866 -6.33 12.94 5.87
N ILE A 867 -5.11 12.82 5.33
CA ILE A 867 -4.33 13.97 4.82
C ILE A 867 -5.12 14.69 3.73
N GLN A 868 -5.79 13.99 2.82
CA GLN A 868 -6.59 14.64 1.79
C GLN A 868 -7.83 15.36 2.36
N VAL A 869 -8.48 14.78 3.38
CA VAL A 869 -9.66 15.36 4.07
C VAL A 869 -9.31 16.67 4.75
N ILE A 870 -8.21 16.73 5.51
CA ILE A 870 -7.90 17.93 6.31
C ILE A 870 -7.64 19.16 5.42
N TYR A 871 -7.14 18.95 4.19
CA TYR A 871 -6.98 20.02 3.21
C TYR A 871 -8.30 20.45 2.52
N ARG A 872 -9.44 19.78 2.75
CA ARG A 872 -10.72 20.10 2.07
C ARG A 872 -11.34 21.41 2.52
N SER A 873 -10.98 21.89 3.71
CA SER A 873 -11.44 23.13 4.31
C SER A 873 -10.88 24.38 3.61
N ARG A 874 -10.75 24.42 2.27
CA ARG A 874 -10.00 25.47 1.56
C ARG A 874 -10.79 26.14 0.45
N GLY A 875 -10.30 27.29 -0.01
CA GLY A 875 -10.73 27.94 -1.24
C GLY A 875 -11.42 29.28 -1.02
N GLU A 876 -12.06 29.77 -2.08
CA GLU A 876 -12.80 31.04 -2.09
C GLU A 876 -14.31 30.77 -2.14
N TYR A 877 -15.07 31.65 -1.48
CA TYR A 877 -16.53 31.69 -1.55
C TYR A 877 -16.99 33.13 -1.78
N TRP A 878 -18.20 33.28 -2.31
CA TRP A 878 -18.78 34.59 -2.57
C TRP A 878 -19.75 34.93 -1.47
N GLU A 879 -19.61 36.13 -0.92
CA GLU A 879 -20.52 36.68 0.09
C GLU A 879 -20.70 38.16 -0.19
N ASN A 880 -21.94 38.61 -0.30
CA ASN A 880 -22.28 40.01 -0.65
C ASN A 880 -21.53 40.52 -1.90
N ASN A 881 -21.46 39.70 -2.96
CA ASN A 881 -20.71 39.98 -4.21
C ASN A 881 -19.20 40.22 -4.03
N THR A 882 -18.63 39.85 -2.89
CA THR A 882 -17.18 39.89 -2.64
C THR A 882 -16.62 38.47 -2.51
N ALA A 883 -15.49 38.22 -3.17
CA ALA A 883 -14.76 36.96 -3.00
C ALA A 883 -14.02 36.99 -1.66
N LYS A 884 -14.32 36.04 -0.79
CA LYS A 884 -13.68 35.85 0.52
C LYS A 884 -13.02 34.48 0.59
N THR A 885 -12.04 34.35 1.48
CA THR A 885 -11.40 33.07 1.80
C THR A 885 -11.17 32.97 3.30
N LEU A 886 -11.24 31.76 3.85
CA LEU A 886 -10.85 31.46 5.23
C LEU A 886 -9.51 30.71 5.28
N ASP A 887 -8.74 30.72 4.18
CA ASP A 887 -7.43 30.05 4.11
C ASP A 887 -6.37 30.72 5.01
N ASP A 888 -6.64 31.92 5.55
CA ASP A 888 -5.78 32.64 6.49
C ASP A 888 -6.30 32.69 7.93
N GLN A 889 -7.40 32.01 8.21
CA GLN A 889 -8.00 31.95 9.54
C GLN A 889 -7.53 30.71 10.32
N PRO A 890 -7.60 30.73 11.66
CA PRO A 890 -7.35 29.54 12.48
C PRO A 890 -8.32 28.42 12.17
N LYS A 891 -7.86 27.17 12.21
CA LYS A 891 -8.70 25.97 11.99
C LYS A 891 -8.52 24.94 13.09
N GLN A 892 -9.53 24.11 13.28
CA GLN A 892 -9.58 23.08 14.31
C GLN A 892 -9.74 21.70 13.69
N ILE A 893 -8.95 20.74 14.13
CA ILE A 893 -9.07 19.33 13.77
C ILE A 893 -9.20 18.51 15.05
N THR A 894 -10.21 17.65 15.11
CA THR A 894 -10.38 16.67 16.18
C THR A 894 -10.24 15.26 15.61
N PHE A 895 -9.23 14.54 16.07
CA PHE A 895 -9.03 13.13 15.76
C PHE A 895 -9.63 12.25 16.86
N TYR A 896 -10.48 11.30 16.47
CA TYR A 896 -11.05 10.29 17.35
C TYR A 896 -10.31 8.98 17.12
N LEU A 897 -9.61 8.50 18.15
CA LEU A 897 -8.92 7.23 18.14
C LEU A 897 -9.48 6.36 19.26
N SER A 898 -9.76 5.09 19.00
CA SER A 898 -10.21 4.17 20.02
C SER A 898 -9.36 2.92 20.01
N ASP A 899 -8.89 2.44 21.16
CA ASP A 899 -8.06 1.24 21.26
C ASP A 899 -8.35 0.38 22.49
N ARG A 900 -7.82 -0.83 22.45
CA ARG A 900 -7.89 -1.81 23.52
C ARG A 900 -6.49 -2.12 23.99
N ALA A 901 -6.26 -1.94 25.28
CA ALA A 901 -5.08 -2.44 25.94
C ALA A 901 -5.34 -3.87 26.40
N ILE A 902 -4.72 -4.85 25.73
CA ILE A 902 -4.97 -6.28 25.97
C ILE A 902 -3.98 -6.81 27.01
N TYR A 903 -4.50 -7.52 28.00
CA TYR A 903 -3.70 -8.33 28.93
C TYR A 903 -4.24 -9.75 29.00
N TYR A 904 -3.41 -10.69 29.45
CA TYR A 904 -3.76 -12.11 29.49
C TYR A 904 -4.14 -12.55 30.91
N PRO A 905 -4.99 -13.57 31.06
CA PRO A 905 -5.35 -14.11 32.37
C PRO A 905 -4.15 -14.76 33.06
N GLN A 906 -4.23 -14.90 34.39
CA GLN A 906 -3.20 -15.55 35.18
C GLN A 906 -3.11 -17.04 34.83
N GLU A 907 -1.90 -17.51 34.51
CA GLU A 907 -1.64 -18.94 34.32
C GLU A 907 -1.51 -19.63 35.70
N GLU A 908 -1.98 -20.88 35.81
CA GLU A 908 -2.09 -21.62 37.09
C GLU A 908 -0.77 -21.71 37.88
N ASN A 909 0.37 -21.71 37.19
CA ASN A 909 1.71 -21.84 37.79
C ASN A 909 2.45 -20.50 38.00
N THR A 910 1.79 -19.36 37.78
CA THR A 910 2.43 -18.03 37.90
C THR A 910 2.12 -17.38 39.24
N SER A 911 3.14 -16.92 39.96
CA SER A 911 2.94 -16.21 41.24
C SER A 911 2.21 -14.88 41.04
N SER A 912 1.50 -14.38 42.06
CA SER A 912 0.75 -13.12 41.95
C SER A 912 1.63 -11.90 41.64
N GLN A 913 2.89 -11.91 42.08
CA GLN A 913 3.86 -10.85 41.79
C GLN A 913 4.30 -10.90 40.33
N GLU A 914 4.66 -12.08 39.83
CA GLU A 914 5.02 -12.26 38.42
C GLU A 914 3.84 -11.92 37.50
N TYR A 915 2.63 -12.34 37.85
CA TYR A 915 1.43 -12.00 37.08
C TYR A 915 1.20 -10.49 36.98
N ALA A 916 1.39 -9.75 38.08
CA ALA A 916 1.26 -8.30 38.08
C ALA A 916 2.29 -7.62 37.16
N GLU A 917 3.53 -8.12 37.12
CA GLU A 917 4.56 -7.64 36.19
C GLU A 917 4.23 -7.97 34.73
N GLU A 918 3.78 -9.20 34.45
CA GLU A 918 3.39 -9.62 33.10
C GLU A 918 2.20 -8.82 32.58
N LYS A 919 1.19 -8.59 33.42
CA LYS A 919 0.03 -7.75 33.10
C LYS A 919 0.46 -6.33 32.74
N LYS A 920 1.35 -5.71 33.53
CA LYS A 920 1.88 -4.38 33.23
C LYS A 920 2.62 -4.33 31.91
N LEU A 921 3.44 -5.34 31.62
CA LEU A 921 4.18 -5.43 30.35
C LEU A 921 3.23 -5.58 29.16
N SER A 922 2.23 -6.47 29.23
CA SER A 922 1.23 -6.65 28.15
C SER A 922 0.44 -5.38 27.84
N LEU A 923 0.07 -4.63 28.89
CA LEU A 923 -0.58 -3.33 28.73
C LEU A 923 0.35 -2.30 28.10
N ALA A 924 1.61 -2.24 28.51
CA ALA A 924 2.61 -1.35 27.92
C ALA A 924 2.82 -1.65 26.43
N GLU A 925 2.85 -2.92 26.04
CA GLU A 925 2.94 -3.35 24.64
C GLU A 925 1.74 -2.93 23.81
N SER A 926 0.54 -3.07 24.39
CA SER A 926 -0.67 -2.63 23.69
C SER A 926 -0.68 -1.10 23.49
N LEU A 927 -0.16 -0.34 24.46
CA LEU A 927 -0.01 1.11 24.37
C LEU A 927 1.02 1.55 23.33
N LEU A 928 2.05 0.74 23.04
CA LEU A 928 3.00 1.05 21.97
C LEU A 928 2.30 1.26 20.63
N ASN A 929 1.35 0.38 20.29
CA ASN A 929 0.60 0.49 19.04
C ASN A 929 -0.12 1.84 18.95
N LEU A 930 -0.69 2.30 20.06
CA LEU A 930 -1.36 3.60 20.09
C LEU A 930 -0.36 4.75 19.92
N TRP A 931 0.80 4.69 20.58
CA TRP A 931 1.85 5.70 20.40
C TRP A 931 2.36 5.72 18.95
N ASP A 932 2.55 4.56 18.34
CA ASP A 932 3.01 4.44 16.96
C ASP A 932 1.99 5.05 15.98
N ILE A 933 0.67 4.77 16.14
CA ILE A 933 -0.36 5.40 15.30
C ILE A 933 -0.34 6.92 15.44
N LEU A 934 -0.25 7.43 16.67
CA LEU A 934 -0.24 8.88 16.93
C LEU A 934 1.00 9.56 16.34
N LEU A 935 2.17 8.94 16.50
CA LEU A 935 3.42 9.43 15.92
C LEU A 935 3.35 9.41 14.39
N ILE A 936 2.89 8.31 13.80
CA ILE A 936 2.78 8.17 12.35
C ILE A 936 1.80 9.20 11.78
N LEU A 937 0.63 9.37 12.40
CA LEU A 937 -0.37 10.36 12.03
C LEU A 937 0.22 11.77 12.06
N LYS A 938 0.86 12.14 13.17
CA LYS A 938 1.47 13.46 13.33
C LYS A 938 2.58 13.71 12.33
N LEU A 939 3.53 12.79 12.19
CA LEU A 939 4.66 12.94 11.27
C LEU A 939 4.20 13.05 9.82
N SER A 940 3.18 12.27 9.42
CA SER A 940 2.63 12.32 8.06
C SER A 940 1.94 13.66 7.76
N ILE A 941 1.18 14.21 8.72
CA ILE A 941 0.58 15.56 8.61
C ILE A 941 1.69 16.62 8.52
N MET A 942 2.67 16.60 9.43
CA MET A 942 3.75 17.59 9.47
C MET A 942 4.64 17.55 8.22
N THR A 943 4.88 16.36 7.66
CA THR A 943 5.58 16.19 6.38
C THR A 943 4.90 16.97 5.26
N ARG A 944 3.56 17.02 5.22
CA ARG A 944 2.83 17.80 4.20
C ARG A 944 2.74 19.29 4.50
N ILE A 945 2.63 19.68 5.77
CA ILE A 945 2.48 21.08 6.16
C ILE A 945 3.81 21.83 6.09
N THR A 946 4.88 21.20 6.58
CA THR A 946 6.20 21.85 6.78
C THR A 946 7.35 21.16 6.05
N GLY A 947 7.12 19.98 5.48
CA GLY A 947 8.18 19.17 4.87
C GLY A 947 8.76 18.11 5.79
N ALA A 948 8.66 18.24 7.12
CA ALA A 948 9.15 17.21 8.06
C ALA A 948 8.46 17.28 9.43
N GLY A 949 8.36 16.16 10.12
CA GLY A 949 7.89 16.09 11.51
C GLY A 949 9.02 15.81 12.51
N SER A 950 8.85 16.23 13.76
CA SER A 950 9.79 15.90 14.85
C SER A 950 9.48 14.52 15.43
N LEU A 951 10.48 13.64 15.46
CA LEU A 951 10.47 12.41 16.24
C LEU A 951 11.63 12.46 17.25
N GLY A 952 11.28 12.70 18.52
CA GLY A 952 12.27 13.03 19.53
C GLY A 952 12.95 14.37 19.21
N MET A 953 14.28 14.37 19.12
CA MET A 953 15.08 15.56 18.79
C MET A 953 15.40 15.69 17.30
N LYS A 954 15.08 14.65 16.50
CA LYS A 954 15.42 14.58 15.08
C LYS A 954 14.19 14.82 14.21
N LYS A 955 14.41 15.22 12.97
CA LYS A 955 13.37 15.51 11.99
C LYS A 955 13.31 14.39 10.95
N PHE A 956 12.10 14.00 10.59
CA PHE A 956 11.85 12.93 9.63
C PHE A 956 10.71 13.27 8.70
N MET A 957 10.83 12.83 7.46
CA MET A 957 9.71 12.70 6.54
C MET A 957 9.07 11.34 6.71
N MET A 958 7.75 11.34 6.78
CA MET A 958 6.96 10.13 6.81
C MET A 958 5.88 10.20 5.76
N ILE A 959 5.95 9.26 4.82
CA ILE A 959 5.17 9.31 3.59
C ILE A 959 4.45 7.96 3.43
N PRO A 960 3.16 7.89 3.79
CA PRO A 960 2.38 6.68 3.59
C PRO A 960 1.99 6.56 2.10
N ILE A 961 2.31 5.43 1.47
CA ILE A 961 2.00 5.16 0.06
C ILE A 961 1.30 3.81 -0.07
N GLY A 962 0.21 3.78 -0.83
CA GLY A 962 -0.47 2.54 -1.18
C GLY A 962 0.38 1.63 -2.08
N GLY A 963 0.08 0.34 -2.07
CA GLY A 963 0.75 -0.65 -2.89
C GLY A 963 0.53 -0.43 -4.38
N LYS A 964 1.35 -1.12 -5.18
CA LYS A 964 1.19 -1.32 -6.62
C LYS A 964 0.89 -2.79 -6.83
N SER A 965 -0.34 -3.16 -7.13
CA SER A 965 -0.55 -4.50 -7.66
C SER A 965 -1.83 -4.61 -8.47
N VAL A 966 -1.70 -5.11 -9.70
CA VAL A 966 -2.86 -5.51 -10.52
C VAL A 966 -3.22 -6.98 -10.25
N SER A 967 -2.49 -7.66 -9.35
CA SER A 967 -2.70 -9.07 -8.98
C SER A 967 -2.33 -9.31 -7.52
N ALA A 968 -3.32 -9.43 -6.64
CA ALA A 968 -3.11 -9.81 -5.25
C ALA A 968 -2.51 -11.23 -5.18
N ALA A 969 -1.19 -11.34 -5.08
CA ALA A 969 -0.49 -12.60 -4.82
C ALA A 969 0.05 -12.55 -3.37
N GLY A 970 -0.10 -13.66 -2.64
CA GLY A 970 0.52 -13.84 -1.32
C GLY A 970 -0.33 -13.52 -0.09
N ASN A 971 -1.57 -13.06 -0.21
CA ASN A 971 -2.46 -12.93 0.96
C ASN A 971 -3.08 -14.29 1.28
N THR A 972 -2.81 -14.84 2.48
CA THR A 972 -3.47 -16.06 2.95
C THR A 972 -4.98 -15.85 3.04
N PHE A 973 -5.76 -16.92 2.90
CA PHE A 973 -7.22 -16.87 3.06
C PHE A 973 -7.61 -16.22 4.40
N SER A 974 -6.92 -16.58 5.49
CA SER A 974 -7.15 -15.98 6.81
C SER A 974 -6.85 -14.48 6.86
N SER A 975 -5.84 -14.00 6.13
CA SER A 975 -5.55 -12.56 5.98
C SER A 975 -6.65 -11.83 5.22
N GLN A 976 -7.16 -12.43 4.14
CA GLN A 976 -8.26 -11.85 3.35
C GLN A 976 -9.57 -11.78 4.17
N VAL A 977 -9.89 -12.83 4.92
CA VAL A 977 -11.07 -12.89 5.80
C VAL A 977 -10.93 -11.93 6.98
N THR A 978 -9.71 -11.67 7.47
CA THR A 978 -9.50 -10.72 8.58
C THR A 978 -9.90 -9.29 8.20
N ASN A 979 -9.72 -8.91 6.93
CA ASN A 979 -10.03 -7.59 6.37
C ASN A 979 -11.49 -7.44 5.90
N MET A 980 -12.28 -8.52 5.94
CA MET A 980 -13.74 -8.50 5.76
C MET A 980 -14.43 -8.30 7.11
#